data_AF-A0A3S9N9R9-F1
#
_entry.id   AF-A0A3S9N9R9-F1
#
_cell.length_a   1.000
_cell.length_b   1.000
_cell.length_c   1.000
_cell.angle_alpha   90.00
_cell.angle_beta   90.00
_cell.angle_gamma   90.00
#
_symmetry.space_group_name_H-M   'P 1'
#
loop_
_entity.id
_entity.type
_entity.pdbx_description
1 polymer ?
#
loop_
_entity_poly.entity_id
_entity_poly.type
_entity_poly.pdbx_seq_one_letter_code
_entity_poly.pdbx_strand_id
1 'polypeptide(L)'
;MTARLPIDGPPALSDYRLTDNLTATRGRIFLTGTQALIRLLLMQRTVDTEQGLDTAGFVSGYRGSPLGMVDQQLWKAKKLLDASGVRFLPAINEELGGTAVLGTQRVEADPERTVEGVYAMWYGKGPGVDRAGDALKHGNAYGSSPHGGVLVVAGDDHGCVSSSMPHQSDFAMMAWHMPVVNPANIADMLEFGLYGWALSRYSGAWVGFKAISETVESGSTVDLDALQTRWPAPAGFTPPAGGLHNRWPDLPSLTIEARLAAKLDAVRHFARTNSIDKWIAPSTHANVGIVTCGKAHLDLMEALRRLDLTVADLDAAGVRIYKVGLSYPLEMTRIESFVDGLAEVLVIEEKGPVIEQQIKDYLYNRTEGARPRVLGKHDAEGACLLSELGELRPSRILPVFAAWLARHKPALDRRERVVDLVAPQILSNEADAVKRTPYFCSGCPHNTSTKVPEGSIAQAGIGCHFMASWMERDTTGLIQMGGEGVDWAAHAMFTNTKHVFQNLGDGTYFHSGILAIRQAVAAKANITYKILYNDAVAMTGGQPVDGSISVPQIARQVEAEGVSRFVVVSDEPEKYDGHHGQFPTGTTFHHRSELDTVQRELRETPGVTVLIYDQTCAAEKRRRRKKGEFPDPDKRLFINDAVCEGCGDCGVQSNCLSVEPLETPLGRKRRIDQSSCNKDYSCVNGFCPSFVTVEGAALKKAAGAAFDEAALAARVDALPVPATHLDAAPFDMLVTGVGGTGVVTVGALISMAAHLEGKSASVLDFMGFAQKGGSVLSFVRIASSDRWLNQVRIDTQQADVLLACDMVVGASAEALQTVRHERSRIVVNTHRIPNASFVQNPDANLHADALLEKMRHAAGDGYLSSCDAQALAAKFLGDSIGANILMLGYAWQLGLVPVSLAAMMRAIELNNVAVPMNKLAFSIGRMAAGDAAGLDALWNARHTVAVHAAPETLAELIADREARLDAYGGARYVERYRALVNAAQAKGDDALTRAVATTFYRLLAVKDEYEVARLYTDDAFRTALEAQFEGVPGQAYRVKFNLAPPTVAKAGRDGSAPKKRVFGQWMWPVFGMLARVRSLRGTWLDPFGRTVERRMERALADDYETTLVRAFAAMTAGNAAQVVQLAELHARVRGFGHVKVRNLAGVKRAERELALQLGIDAATSAAVQHALDEMKGAGMLKGIPVVVAK
;
A
#
# COMPACT_ATOMS: atom_id res chain seq x y z
N MET A 1 3.65 -6.93 -43.62
CA MET A 1 2.33 -6.55 -44.17
C MET A 1 1.80 -7.71 -45.00
N THR A 2 0.81 -8.43 -44.50
CA THR A 2 -0.06 -9.33 -45.25
C THR A 2 -1.49 -8.92 -44.90
N ALA A 3 -2.27 -8.58 -45.92
CA ALA A 3 -3.63 -8.06 -45.79
C ALA A 3 -4.53 -9.11 -45.09
N ARG A 4 -5.27 -8.66 -44.07
CA ARG A 4 -6.12 -9.48 -43.20
C ARG A 4 -7.56 -9.45 -43.71
N LEU A 5 -8.21 -10.62 -43.73
CA LEU A 5 -9.67 -10.72 -43.88
C LEU A 5 -10.34 -10.28 -42.55
N PRO A 6 -11.41 -9.47 -42.60
CA PRO A 6 -12.17 -9.10 -41.40
C PRO A 6 -12.92 -10.32 -40.86
N ILE A 7 -12.84 -10.54 -39.55
CA ILE A 7 -13.83 -11.36 -38.84
C ILE A 7 -14.94 -10.40 -38.44
N ASP A 8 -16.09 -10.49 -39.11
CA ASP A 8 -17.27 -9.67 -38.84
C ASP A 8 -17.98 -10.15 -37.57
N GLY A 9 -18.22 -9.22 -36.63
CA GLY A 9 -19.09 -9.37 -35.46
C GLY A 9 -18.36 -9.46 -34.10
N PRO A 10 -18.94 -8.92 -33.01
CA PRO A 10 -18.40 -9.07 -31.67
C PRO A 10 -18.44 -10.56 -31.24
N PRO A 11 -17.35 -11.13 -30.69
CA PRO A 11 -17.32 -12.52 -30.26
C PRO A 11 -18.39 -12.78 -29.19
N ALA A 12 -19.03 -13.96 -29.24
CA ALA A 12 -19.96 -14.38 -28.19
C ALA A 12 -19.22 -14.48 -26.85
N LEU A 13 -19.79 -13.89 -25.79
CA LEU A 13 -19.22 -13.97 -24.46
C LEU A 13 -19.38 -15.39 -23.88
N SER A 14 -18.35 -15.84 -23.19
CA SER A 14 -18.36 -17.05 -22.37
C SER A 14 -19.45 -16.98 -21.28
N ASP A 15 -20.06 -18.13 -20.96
CA ASP A 15 -21.02 -18.30 -19.85
C ASP A 15 -20.34 -18.46 -18.48
N TYR A 16 -19.03 -18.18 -18.41
CA TYR A 16 -18.18 -18.28 -17.23
C TYR A 16 -18.76 -17.63 -15.97
N ARG A 17 -18.67 -18.36 -14.85
CA ARG A 17 -19.00 -17.89 -13.50
C ARG A 17 -17.72 -17.83 -12.67
N LEU A 18 -17.64 -16.90 -11.72
CA LEU A 18 -16.46 -16.75 -10.88
C LEU A 18 -16.08 -18.03 -10.11
N THR A 19 -17.04 -18.91 -9.79
CA THR A 19 -16.77 -20.19 -9.13
C THR A 19 -16.07 -21.21 -10.02
N ASP A 20 -16.14 -21.04 -11.34
CA ASP A 20 -15.57 -21.97 -12.30
C ASP A 20 -14.03 -21.99 -12.24
N ASN A 21 -13.40 -20.96 -11.65
CA ASN A 21 -11.99 -20.99 -11.28
C ASN A 21 -11.60 -22.21 -10.41
N LEU A 22 -12.52 -22.69 -9.55
CA LEU A 22 -12.32 -23.84 -8.68
C LEU A 22 -13.13 -25.07 -9.13
N THR A 23 -14.28 -24.87 -9.80
CA THR A 23 -15.22 -25.98 -10.09
C THR A 23 -15.19 -26.49 -11.52
N ALA A 24 -14.67 -25.72 -12.50
CA ALA A 24 -14.61 -26.21 -13.87
C ALA A 24 -13.64 -27.39 -13.97
N THR A 25 -14.00 -28.40 -14.76
CA THR A 25 -13.19 -29.60 -15.00
C THR A 25 -12.46 -29.57 -16.35
N ARG A 26 -12.85 -28.66 -17.26
CA ARG A 26 -12.32 -28.54 -18.62
C ARG A 26 -12.37 -27.10 -19.11
N GLY A 27 -11.70 -26.81 -20.22
CA GLY A 27 -11.71 -25.52 -20.89
C GLY A 27 -10.94 -24.42 -20.17
N ARG A 28 -11.14 -23.18 -20.63
CA ARG A 28 -10.40 -22.00 -20.15
C ARG A 28 -11.04 -21.42 -18.90
N ILE A 29 -10.21 -21.14 -17.90
CA ILE A 29 -10.61 -20.46 -16.67
C ILE A 29 -9.71 -19.25 -16.41
N PHE A 30 -10.18 -18.31 -15.59
CA PHE A 30 -9.34 -17.25 -15.03
C PHE A 30 -9.19 -17.44 -13.52
N LEU A 31 -7.96 -17.49 -13.02
CA LEU A 31 -7.69 -17.65 -11.60
C LEU A 31 -6.40 -16.95 -11.18
N THR A 32 -6.30 -16.61 -9.89
CA THR A 32 -5.06 -16.10 -9.29
C THR A 32 -4.13 -17.23 -8.85
N GLY A 33 -2.83 -16.96 -8.69
CA GLY A 33 -1.87 -17.93 -8.16
C GLY A 33 -2.26 -18.42 -6.76
N THR A 34 -2.79 -17.54 -5.91
CA THR A 34 -3.40 -17.95 -4.63
C THR A 34 -4.54 -18.94 -4.86
N GLN A 35 -5.48 -18.65 -5.77
CA GLN A 35 -6.59 -19.58 -6.07
C GLN A 35 -6.12 -20.90 -6.67
N ALA A 36 -5.03 -20.90 -7.43
CA ALA A 36 -4.42 -22.11 -7.97
C ALA A 36 -3.96 -23.08 -6.87
N LEU A 37 -3.43 -22.58 -5.74
CA LEU A 37 -3.09 -23.43 -4.59
C LEU A 37 -4.32 -24.12 -3.97
N ILE A 38 -5.46 -23.44 -3.93
CA ILE A 38 -6.73 -24.02 -3.45
C ILE A 38 -7.24 -25.04 -4.47
N ARG A 39 -7.17 -24.71 -5.76
CA ARG A 39 -7.58 -25.58 -6.85
C ARG A 39 -6.75 -26.88 -6.88
N LEU A 40 -5.44 -26.80 -6.62
CA LEU A 40 -4.55 -27.97 -6.54
C LEU A 40 -5.09 -29.04 -5.58
N LEU A 41 -5.52 -28.65 -4.39
CA LEU A 41 -6.10 -29.58 -3.41
C LEU A 41 -7.32 -30.32 -3.98
N LEU A 42 -8.21 -29.59 -4.66
CA LEU A 42 -9.41 -30.14 -5.28
C LEU A 42 -9.08 -31.05 -6.48
N MET A 43 -8.08 -30.65 -7.28
CA MET A 43 -7.60 -31.44 -8.42
C MET A 43 -6.98 -32.75 -7.94
N GLN A 44 -6.18 -32.74 -6.86
CA GLN A 44 -5.61 -33.97 -6.32
C GLN A 44 -6.69 -34.94 -5.81
N ARG A 45 -7.73 -34.45 -5.09
CA ARG A 45 -8.87 -35.30 -4.72
C ARG A 45 -9.53 -35.94 -5.94
N THR A 46 -9.71 -35.15 -7.00
CA THR A 46 -10.35 -35.63 -8.23
C THR A 46 -9.52 -36.74 -8.85
N VAL A 47 -8.20 -36.54 -8.99
CA VAL A 47 -7.27 -37.55 -9.50
C VAL A 47 -7.28 -38.83 -8.65
N ASP A 48 -7.29 -38.70 -7.32
CA ASP A 48 -7.32 -39.85 -6.41
C ASP A 48 -8.63 -40.65 -6.53
N THR A 49 -9.76 -39.95 -6.59
CA THR A 49 -11.09 -40.57 -6.75
C THR A 49 -11.18 -41.33 -8.07
N GLU A 50 -10.64 -40.77 -9.15
CA GLU A 50 -10.58 -41.42 -10.47
C GLU A 50 -9.63 -42.63 -10.50
N GLN A 51 -8.67 -42.71 -9.58
CA GLN A 51 -7.77 -43.86 -9.39
C GLN A 51 -8.35 -44.89 -8.39
N GLY A 52 -9.51 -44.61 -7.80
CA GLY A 52 -10.13 -45.49 -6.80
C GLY A 52 -9.49 -45.42 -5.42
N LEU A 53 -8.72 -44.38 -5.12
CA LEU A 53 -8.08 -44.17 -3.81
C LEU A 53 -9.00 -43.38 -2.88
N ASP A 54 -9.16 -43.84 -1.64
CA ASP A 54 -9.92 -43.10 -0.63
C ASP A 54 -8.99 -42.23 0.25
N THR A 55 -8.53 -41.12 -0.31
CA THR A 55 -7.65 -40.16 0.37
C THR A 55 -8.37 -38.91 0.89
N ALA A 56 -7.82 -38.28 1.92
CA ALA A 56 -8.22 -36.93 2.33
C ALA A 56 -7.16 -35.89 1.97
N GLY A 57 -7.57 -34.62 1.83
CA GLY A 57 -6.65 -33.50 1.70
C GLY A 57 -6.44 -32.77 3.02
N PHE A 58 -5.22 -32.31 3.28
CA PHE A 58 -4.91 -31.48 4.44
C PHE A 58 -4.08 -30.26 4.04
N VAL A 59 -4.39 -29.11 4.62
CA VAL A 59 -3.59 -27.89 4.43
C VAL A 59 -3.39 -27.19 5.76
N SER A 60 -2.16 -26.77 6.01
CA SER A 60 -1.78 -25.99 7.20
C SER A 60 -0.55 -25.15 6.90
N GLY A 61 -0.38 -24.05 7.63
CA GLY A 61 0.67 -23.07 7.35
C GLY A 61 0.35 -21.75 8.03
N TYR A 62 1.22 -20.76 7.82
CA TYR A 62 1.01 -19.42 8.35
C TYR A 62 1.12 -18.37 7.25
N ARG A 63 0.16 -17.44 7.27
CA ARG A 63 0.03 -16.37 6.28
C ARG A 63 1.20 -15.39 6.32
N GLY A 64 1.70 -15.05 5.15
CA GLY A 64 2.69 -13.99 4.95
C GLY A 64 2.85 -13.73 3.47
N SER A 65 3.01 -12.46 3.08
CA SER A 65 3.16 -12.09 1.66
C SER A 65 4.36 -12.82 1.02
N PRO A 66 4.24 -13.37 -0.21
CA PRO A 66 3.11 -13.25 -1.15
C PRO A 66 1.92 -14.22 -0.88
N LEU A 67 2.04 -15.14 0.06
CA LEU A 67 1.02 -16.14 0.43
C LEU A 67 -0.02 -15.61 1.45
N GLY A 68 -0.08 -14.30 1.67
CA GLY A 68 -0.90 -13.69 2.74
C GLY A 68 -2.41 -13.90 2.60
N MET A 69 -2.89 -14.22 1.39
CA MET A 69 -4.31 -14.38 1.08
C MET A 69 -4.80 -15.84 1.06
N VAL A 70 -3.91 -16.82 1.27
CA VAL A 70 -4.21 -18.26 1.18
C VAL A 70 -5.32 -18.65 2.17
N ASP A 71 -5.20 -18.31 3.46
CA ASP A 71 -6.20 -18.60 4.50
C ASP A 71 -7.58 -18.08 4.11
N GLN A 72 -7.63 -16.85 3.58
CA GLN A 72 -8.90 -16.20 3.22
C GLN A 72 -9.58 -16.94 2.07
N GLN A 73 -8.81 -17.42 1.09
CA GLN A 73 -9.36 -18.21 -0.02
C GLN A 73 -9.79 -19.61 0.45
N LEU A 74 -9.05 -20.24 1.36
CA LEU A 74 -9.44 -21.51 1.99
C LEU A 74 -10.75 -21.37 2.76
N TRP A 75 -10.93 -20.31 3.56
CA TRP A 75 -12.19 -20.05 4.26
C TRP A 75 -13.35 -19.76 3.30
N LYS A 76 -13.12 -19.00 2.22
CA LYS A 76 -14.15 -18.77 1.19
C LYS A 76 -14.55 -20.07 0.48
N ALA A 77 -13.60 -20.97 0.23
CA ALA A 77 -13.81 -22.25 -0.44
C ALA A 77 -14.25 -23.38 0.51
N LYS A 78 -14.47 -23.10 1.82
CA LYS A 78 -14.73 -24.12 2.84
C LYS A 78 -15.77 -25.16 2.43
N LYS A 79 -16.92 -24.74 1.87
CA LYS A 79 -17.98 -25.67 1.44
C LYS A 79 -17.50 -26.66 0.37
N LEU A 80 -16.70 -26.19 -0.59
CA LEU A 80 -16.16 -27.00 -1.67
C LEU A 80 -15.05 -27.94 -1.17
N LEU A 81 -14.20 -27.45 -0.27
CA LEU A 81 -13.16 -28.23 0.39
C LEU A 81 -13.77 -29.35 1.25
N ASP A 82 -14.77 -29.04 2.08
CA ASP A 82 -15.44 -30.03 2.93
C ASP A 82 -16.09 -31.14 2.10
N ALA A 83 -16.76 -30.78 1.00
CA ALA A 83 -17.38 -31.73 0.07
C ALA A 83 -16.35 -32.64 -0.63
N SER A 84 -15.11 -32.17 -0.76
CA SER A 84 -14.00 -32.91 -1.37
C SER A 84 -13.13 -33.64 -0.34
N GLY A 85 -13.52 -33.67 0.95
CA GLY A 85 -12.71 -34.29 2.00
C GLY A 85 -11.40 -33.57 2.29
N VAL A 86 -11.31 -32.27 1.98
CA VAL A 86 -10.14 -31.43 2.25
C VAL A 86 -10.35 -30.66 3.55
N ARG A 87 -9.37 -30.74 4.47
CA ARG A 87 -9.38 -30.07 5.78
C ARG A 87 -8.32 -28.99 5.85
N PHE A 88 -8.72 -27.80 6.25
CA PHE A 88 -7.82 -26.70 6.56
C PHE A 88 -7.67 -26.54 8.07
N LEU A 89 -6.43 -26.59 8.57
CA LEU A 89 -6.07 -26.22 9.93
C LEU A 89 -5.18 -24.98 9.90
N PRO A 90 -5.69 -23.77 10.21
CA PRO A 90 -4.83 -22.60 10.35
C PRO A 90 -3.84 -22.83 11.49
N ALA A 91 -2.54 -22.66 11.20
CA ALA A 91 -1.51 -22.81 12.22
C ALA A 91 -1.29 -21.49 12.96
N ILE A 92 -0.77 -21.57 14.19
CA ILE A 92 -0.40 -20.39 14.98
C ILE A 92 0.90 -19.76 14.47
N ASN A 93 1.82 -20.61 13.97
CA ASN A 93 3.05 -20.22 13.30
C ASN A 93 3.44 -21.30 12.27
N GLU A 94 4.45 -21.01 11.47
CA GLU A 94 4.93 -21.85 10.38
C GLU A 94 5.42 -23.24 10.83
N GLU A 95 6.13 -23.28 11.96
CA GLU A 95 6.73 -24.48 12.54
C GLU A 95 5.67 -25.49 13.01
N LEU A 96 4.65 -25.01 13.71
CA LEU A 96 3.53 -25.83 14.16
C LEU A 96 2.68 -26.32 12.98
N GLY A 97 2.56 -25.52 11.92
CA GLY A 97 1.94 -25.96 10.67
C GLY A 97 2.72 -27.12 10.02
N GLY A 98 4.06 -27.04 10.00
CA GLY A 98 4.91 -28.12 9.50
C GLY A 98 4.78 -29.41 10.33
N THR A 99 4.72 -29.26 11.65
CA THR A 99 4.49 -30.38 12.58
C THR A 99 3.11 -31.01 12.38
N ALA A 100 2.08 -30.21 12.16
CA ALA A 100 0.73 -30.72 11.87
C ALA A 100 0.70 -31.54 10.58
N VAL A 101 1.38 -31.07 9.53
CA VAL A 101 1.53 -31.81 8.27
C VAL A 101 2.23 -33.15 8.48
N LEU A 102 3.32 -33.19 9.27
CA LEU A 102 3.97 -34.45 9.64
C LEU A 102 3.01 -35.42 10.35
N GLY A 103 2.12 -34.92 11.21
CA GLY A 103 1.08 -35.74 11.85
C GLY A 103 0.19 -36.47 10.85
N THR A 104 -0.21 -35.82 9.76
CA THR A 104 -1.08 -36.43 8.73
C THR A 104 -0.42 -37.58 7.99
N GLN A 105 0.92 -37.56 7.86
CA GLN A 105 1.65 -38.60 7.14
C GLN A 105 1.75 -39.92 7.92
N ARG A 106 1.31 -39.93 9.18
CA ARG A 106 1.22 -41.14 10.02
C ARG A 106 -0.11 -41.88 9.88
N VAL A 107 -1.14 -41.26 9.30
CA VAL A 107 -2.51 -41.78 9.24
C VAL A 107 -2.58 -43.15 8.55
N GLU A 108 -1.84 -43.34 7.45
CA GLU A 108 -1.87 -44.61 6.71
C GLU A 108 -1.41 -45.81 7.56
N ALA A 109 -0.51 -45.58 8.53
CA ALA A 109 -0.03 -46.61 9.45
C ALA A 109 -0.95 -46.83 10.67
N ASP A 110 -1.95 -45.97 10.86
CA ASP A 110 -2.91 -46.09 11.97
C ASP A 110 -3.92 -47.22 11.70
N PRO A 111 -4.07 -48.22 12.59
CA PRO A 111 -5.07 -49.27 12.42
C PRO A 111 -6.51 -48.76 12.48
N GLU A 112 -6.77 -47.59 13.07
CA GLU A 112 -8.08 -46.95 13.17
C GLU A 112 -8.27 -45.83 12.12
N ARG A 113 -7.43 -45.80 11.07
CA ARG A 113 -7.54 -44.81 10.00
C ARG A 113 -8.92 -44.82 9.34
N THR A 114 -9.39 -43.64 8.99
CA THR A 114 -10.69 -43.44 8.31
C THR A 114 -10.57 -43.21 6.81
N VAL A 115 -9.34 -43.08 6.32
CA VAL A 115 -8.96 -42.92 4.90
C VAL A 115 -7.64 -43.65 4.65
N GLU A 116 -7.34 -44.00 3.41
CA GLU A 116 -6.13 -44.73 3.03
C GLU A 116 -4.86 -43.90 3.24
N GLY A 117 -4.94 -42.58 3.02
CA GLY A 117 -3.84 -41.66 3.21
C GLY A 117 -4.29 -40.21 3.17
N VAL A 118 -3.41 -39.29 3.57
CA VAL A 118 -3.71 -37.84 3.59
C VAL A 118 -2.66 -37.08 2.79
N TYR A 119 -3.03 -36.55 1.63
CA TYR A 119 -2.14 -35.66 0.90
C TYR A 119 -2.16 -34.28 1.55
N ALA A 120 -0.99 -33.70 1.75
CA ALA A 120 -0.85 -32.49 2.52
C ALA A 120 -0.16 -31.35 1.76
N MET A 121 -0.56 -30.12 2.04
CA MET A 121 0.10 -28.90 1.62
C MET A 121 0.50 -28.07 2.84
N TRP A 122 1.79 -27.80 2.97
CA TRP A 122 2.31 -26.78 3.88
C TRP A 122 2.52 -25.46 3.12
N TYR A 123 2.30 -24.32 3.76
CA TYR A 123 2.66 -23.01 3.18
C TYR A 123 3.24 -22.03 4.21
N GLY A 124 4.20 -21.23 3.77
CA GLY A 124 4.80 -20.16 4.56
C GLY A 124 5.64 -19.22 3.70
N LYS A 125 5.73 -17.94 4.09
CA LYS A 125 6.65 -17.00 3.41
C LYS A 125 8.10 -17.36 3.69
N GLY A 126 9.04 -16.80 2.92
CA GLY A 126 10.48 -17.04 3.03
C GLY A 126 11.03 -17.12 4.46
N PRO A 127 11.01 -16.04 5.27
CA PRO A 127 11.47 -16.11 6.67
C PRO A 127 10.71 -17.12 7.55
N GLY A 128 9.49 -17.49 7.16
CA GLY A 128 8.72 -18.55 7.79
C GLY A 128 9.23 -19.95 7.47
N VAL A 129 9.82 -20.15 6.27
CA VAL A 129 10.58 -21.36 5.90
C VAL A 129 11.81 -21.50 6.79
N ASP A 130 12.57 -20.41 6.99
CA ASP A 130 13.72 -20.41 7.92
C ASP A 130 13.28 -20.76 9.35
N ARG A 131 12.18 -20.16 9.81
CA ARG A 131 11.61 -20.41 11.13
C ARG A 131 11.16 -21.87 11.30
N ALA A 132 10.54 -22.46 10.27
CA ALA A 132 10.02 -23.82 10.31
C ALA A 132 11.05 -24.90 9.93
N GLY A 133 12.31 -24.51 9.69
CA GLY A 133 13.32 -25.40 9.10
C GLY A 133 13.51 -26.71 9.86
N ASP A 134 13.43 -26.70 11.19
CA ASP A 134 13.53 -27.93 12.00
C ASP A 134 12.35 -28.88 11.74
N ALA A 135 11.11 -28.38 11.80
CA ALA A 135 9.91 -29.16 11.56
C ALA A 135 9.84 -29.70 10.13
N LEU A 136 10.21 -28.89 9.13
CA LEU A 136 10.22 -29.29 7.72
C LEU A 136 11.30 -30.34 7.43
N LYS A 137 12.50 -30.18 8.00
CA LYS A 137 13.60 -31.15 7.87
C LYS A 137 13.24 -32.49 8.51
N HIS A 138 12.67 -32.49 9.72
CA HIS A 138 12.17 -33.71 10.35
C HIS A 138 11.06 -34.36 9.53
N GLY A 139 10.13 -33.56 9.00
CA GLY A 139 9.09 -33.97 8.08
C GLY A 139 9.64 -34.77 6.89
N ASN A 140 10.58 -34.18 6.15
CA ASN A 140 11.21 -34.82 5.00
C ASN A 140 12.02 -36.07 5.40
N ALA A 141 12.76 -36.01 6.50
CA ALA A 141 13.61 -37.12 6.97
C ALA A 141 12.79 -38.37 7.33
N TYR A 142 11.68 -38.22 8.04
CA TYR A 142 10.76 -39.32 8.32
C TYR A 142 10.01 -39.75 7.06
N GLY A 143 9.54 -38.78 6.27
CA GLY A 143 8.95 -39.00 4.96
C GLY A 143 7.43 -38.90 4.90
N SER A 144 6.92 -38.90 3.67
CA SER A 144 5.49 -38.91 3.36
C SER A 144 4.90 -40.33 3.45
N SER A 145 3.57 -40.42 3.55
CA SER A 145 2.84 -41.68 3.39
C SER A 145 2.73 -42.04 1.89
N PRO A 146 2.70 -43.34 1.53
CA PRO A 146 2.54 -43.81 0.15
C PRO A 146 1.33 -43.25 -0.59
N HIS A 147 0.17 -43.13 0.08
CA HIS A 147 -1.07 -42.60 -0.51
C HIS A 147 -1.33 -41.13 -0.13
N GLY A 148 -0.54 -40.56 0.76
CA GLY A 148 -0.60 -39.17 1.17
C GLY A 148 0.22 -38.27 0.24
N GLY A 149 1.51 -38.12 0.54
CA GLY A 149 2.39 -37.17 -0.14
C GLY A 149 2.32 -35.76 0.46
N VAL A 150 3.39 -34.99 0.33
CA VAL A 150 3.50 -33.62 0.89
C VAL A 150 4.09 -32.64 -0.09
N LEU A 151 3.41 -31.49 -0.24
CA LEU A 151 3.87 -30.32 -0.98
C LEU A 151 4.20 -29.18 0.01
N VAL A 152 5.40 -28.62 -0.08
CA VAL A 152 5.91 -27.55 0.80
C VAL A 152 6.02 -26.25 -0.01
N VAL A 153 5.00 -25.41 0.06
CA VAL A 153 4.89 -24.15 -0.70
C VAL A 153 5.66 -23.03 0.00
N ALA A 154 6.81 -22.64 -0.57
CA ALA A 154 7.65 -21.57 -0.05
C ALA A 154 7.41 -20.26 -0.80
N GLY A 155 6.87 -19.26 -0.09
CA GLY A 155 6.55 -17.93 -0.60
C GLY A 155 7.76 -17.00 -0.62
N ASP A 156 8.49 -16.91 -1.73
CA ASP A 156 9.69 -16.08 -1.86
C ASP A 156 9.38 -14.67 -2.42
N ASP A 157 9.83 -13.63 -1.70
CA ASP A 157 9.78 -12.22 -2.10
C ASP A 157 11.20 -11.75 -2.48
N HIS A 158 11.55 -11.89 -3.76
CA HIS A 158 12.86 -11.50 -4.27
C HIS A 158 13.04 -9.97 -4.34
N GLY A 159 11.94 -9.23 -4.55
CA GLY A 159 11.93 -7.77 -4.67
C GLY A 159 11.88 -7.04 -3.34
N CYS A 160 11.59 -7.74 -2.23
CA CYS A 160 11.37 -7.16 -0.91
C CYS A 160 10.28 -6.08 -0.93
N VAL A 161 9.19 -6.33 -1.66
CA VAL A 161 8.07 -5.38 -1.77
C VAL A 161 7.28 -5.30 -0.46
N SER A 162 7.16 -6.44 0.23
CA SER A 162 6.34 -6.59 1.43
C SER A 162 7.02 -7.38 2.56
N SER A 163 8.26 -7.82 2.33
CA SER A 163 9.11 -8.50 3.31
C SER A 163 10.08 -7.56 4.01
N SER A 164 10.71 -8.04 5.09
CA SER A 164 11.77 -7.31 5.80
C SER A 164 13.11 -7.32 5.06
N MET A 165 13.32 -8.31 4.19
CA MET A 165 14.49 -8.46 3.32
C MET A 165 14.13 -9.34 2.11
N PRO A 166 14.88 -9.25 0.99
CA PRO A 166 14.79 -10.20 -0.10
C PRO A 166 15.07 -11.64 0.37
N HIS A 167 14.32 -12.63 -0.10
CA HIS A 167 14.44 -14.02 0.35
C HIS A 167 14.58 -15.03 -0.78
N GLN A 168 15.17 -16.20 -0.52
CA GLN A 168 15.23 -17.35 -1.43
C GLN A 168 15.30 -18.66 -0.61
N SER A 169 14.36 -19.59 -0.83
CA SER A 169 14.16 -20.77 0.04
C SER A 169 14.84 -22.07 -0.46
N ASP A 170 15.19 -22.16 -1.74
CA ASP A 170 15.69 -23.39 -2.37
C ASP A 170 17.00 -23.93 -1.77
N PHE A 171 17.96 -23.07 -1.42
CA PHE A 171 19.19 -23.51 -0.73
C PHE A 171 18.91 -24.19 0.62
N ALA A 172 17.91 -23.70 1.38
CA ALA A 172 17.52 -24.34 2.64
C ALA A 172 16.93 -25.74 2.39
N MET A 173 16.06 -25.87 1.38
CA MET A 173 15.46 -27.14 0.98
C MET A 173 16.50 -28.15 0.48
N MET A 174 17.51 -27.68 -0.26
CA MET A 174 18.65 -28.51 -0.68
C MET A 174 19.43 -29.06 0.52
N ALA A 175 19.68 -28.23 1.54
CA ALA A 175 20.33 -28.67 2.77
C ALA A 175 19.50 -29.72 3.54
N TRP A 176 18.19 -29.79 3.28
CA TRP A 176 17.29 -30.80 3.84
C TRP A 176 17.12 -32.04 2.94
N HIS A 177 17.82 -32.11 1.80
CA HIS A 177 17.64 -33.13 0.76
C HIS A 177 16.17 -33.22 0.28
N MET A 178 15.49 -32.06 0.23
CA MET A 178 14.11 -31.95 -0.21
C MET A 178 14.10 -31.58 -1.69
N PRO A 179 13.53 -32.40 -2.59
CA PRO A 179 13.40 -32.03 -4.00
C PRO A 179 12.58 -30.74 -4.17
N VAL A 180 12.93 -29.91 -5.16
CA VAL A 180 12.31 -28.60 -5.39
C VAL A 180 11.80 -28.49 -6.82
N VAL A 181 10.50 -28.20 -6.97
CA VAL A 181 9.88 -27.83 -8.24
C VAL A 181 9.74 -26.31 -8.34
N ASN A 182 9.95 -25.77 -9.54
CA ASN A 182 9.99 -24.32 -9.78
C ASN A 182 9.07 -23.90 -10.94
N PRO A 183 7.78 -23.63 -10.67
CA PRO A 183 6.82 -23.22 -11.70
C PRO A 183 7.14 -21.83 -12.28
N ALA A 184 6.96 -21.66 -13.59
CA ALA A 184 7.17 -20.37 -14.25
C ALA A 184 5.93 -19.47 -14.27
N ASN A 185 4.72 -20.06 -14.25
CA ASN A 185 3.43 -19.39 -14.31
C ASN A 185 2.34 -20.20 -13.57
N ILE A 186 1.09 -19.71 -13.58
CA ILE A 186 -0.04 -20.34 -12.88
C ILE A 186 -0.39 -21.73 -13.47
N ALA A 187 -0.22 -21.94 -14.78
CA ALA A 187 -0.44 -23.26 -15.38
C ALA A 187 0.60 -24.28 -14.87
N ASP A 188 1.87 -23.90 -14.85
CA ASP A 188 2.93 -24.70 -14.23
C ASP A 188 2.66 -24.93 -12.73
N MET A 189 2.07 -23.97 -12.00
CA MET A 189 1.72 -24.20 -10.59
C MET A 189 0.76 -25.37 -10.42
N LEU A 190 -0.24 -25.50 -11.30
CA LEU A 190 -1.20 -26.61 -11.26
C LEU A 190 -0.54 -27.95 -11.67
N GLU A 191 0.22 -27.96 -12.77
CA GLU A 191 0.91 -29.15 -13.28
C GLU A 191 2.00 -29.65 -12.31
N PHE A 192 2.86 -28.74 -11.85
CA PHE A 192 4.00 -29.07 -10.99
C PHE A 192 3.57 -29.37 -9.55
N GLY A 193 2.44 -28.82 -9.09
CA GLY A 193 1.85 -29.17 -7.80
C GLY A 193 1.37 -30.62 -7.77
N LEU A 194 0.63 -31.05 -8.79
CA LEU A 194 0.22 -32.45 -8.94
C LEU A 194 1.42 -33.39 -9.14
N TYR A 195 2.42 -32.95 -9.91
CA TYR A 195 3.70 -33.65 -10.02
C TYR A 195 4.38 -33.81 -8.65
N GLY A 196 4.37 -32.76 -7.82
CA GLY A 196 4.96 -32.78 -6.49
C GLY A 196 4.34 -33.82 -5.57
N TRP A 197 3.01 -33.97 -5.55
CA TRP A 197 2.39 -35.06 -4.78
C TRP A 197 2.70 -36.44 -5.34
N ALA A 198 2.68 -36.62 -6.67
CA ALA A 198 3.05 -37.90 -7.28
C ALA A 198 4.51 -38.28 -6.98
N LEU A 199 5.44 -37.33 -7.09
CA LEU A 199 6.85 -37.51 -6.73
C LEU A 199 7.01 -37.82 -5.23
N SER A 200 6.26 -37.13 -4.37
CA SER A 200 6.31 -37.37 -2.92
C SER A 200 5.82 -38.76 -2.55
N ARG A 201 4.70 -39.21 -3.15
CA ARG A 201 4.15 -40.57 -2.96
C ARG A 201 5.06 -41.67 -3.46
N TYR A 202 5.82 -41.41 -4.52
CA TYR A 202 6.78 -42.39 -5.05
C TYR A 202 8.07 -42.46 -4.23
N SER A 203 8.64 -41.30 -3.88
CA SER A 203 9.97 -41.22 -3.29
C SER A 203 9.97 -41.27 -1.76
N GLY A 204 8.84 -41.01 -1.10
CA GLY A 204 8.78 -40.79 0.34
C GLY A 204 9.38 -39.45 0.79
N ALA A 205 9.89 -38.62 -0.12
CA ALA A 205 10.39 -37.28 0.17
C ALA A 205 9.23 -36.28 0.22
N TRP A 206 9.37 -35.23 1.01
CA TRP A 206 8.53 -34.03 0.86
C TRP A 206 9.02 -33.23 -0.34
N VAL A 207 8.13 -32.55 -1.05
CA VAL A 207 8.51 -31.80 -2.26
C VAL A 207 8.35 -30.31 -2.00
N GLY A 208 9.47 -29.58 -2.05
CA GLY A 208 9.53 -28.13 -2.07
C GLY A 208 8.91 -27.57 -3.34
N PHE A 209 8.12 -26.52 -3.20
CA PHE A 209 7.43 -25.84 -4.29
C PHE A 209 7.72 -24.36 -4.18
N LYS A 210 8.53 -23.83 -5.12
CA LYS A 210 8.92 -22.43 -5.12
C LYS A 210 7.78 -21.56 -5.63
N ALA A 211 7.28 -20.66 -4.79
CA ALA A 211 6.18 -19.78 -5.09
C ALA A 211 6.63 -18.32 -4.92
N ILE A 212 6.94 -17.65 -6.02
CA ILE A 212 7.42 -16.26 -5.99
C ILE A 212 6.26 -15.27 -6.07
N SER A 213 6.50 -14.02 -5.71
CA SER A 213 5.47 -12.96 -5.76
C SER A 213 4.80 -12.86 -7.15
N GLU A 214 5.56 -12.96 -8.24
CA GLU A 214 5.00 -12.88 -9.60
C GLU A 214 4.11 -14.07 -10.00
N THR A 215 4.26 -15.25 -9.40
CA THR A 215 3.38 -16.40 -9.67
C THR A 215 2.18 -16.42 -8.74
N VAL A 216 2.34 -16.00 -7.49
CA VAL A 216 1.29 -16.05 -6.46
C VAL A 216 0.34 -14.85 -6.51
N GLU A 217 0.88 -13.64 -6.70
CA GLU A 217 0.12 -12.38 -6.72
C GLU A 217 -0.40 -12.02 -8.11
N SER A 218 -0.13 -12.85 -9.12
CA SER A 218 -0.73 -12.71 -10.45
C SER A 218 -2.03 -13.49 -10.58
N GLY A 219 -2.83 -13.12 -11.59
CA GLY A 219 -3.91 -13.93 -12.13
C GLY A 219 -3.77 -14.06 -13.63
N SER A 220 -4.17 -15.21 -14.18
CA SER A 220 -4.08 -15.46 -15.60
C SER A 220 -5.22 -16.32 -16.11
N THR A 221 -5.44 -16.25 -17.42
CA THR A 221 -6.20 -17.29 -18.11
C THR A 221 -5.37 -18.58 -18.17
N VAL A 222 -6.00 -19.71 -17.89
CA VAL A 222 -5.39 -21.04 -17.94
C VAL A 222 -6.33 -21.98 -18.69
N ASP A 223 -5.80 -22.73 -19.63
CA ASP A 223 -6.51 -23.82 -20.31
C ASP A 223 -6.30 -25.13 -19.53
N LEU A 224 -7.38 -25.66 -18.96
CA LEU A 224 -7.33 -26.90 -18.18
C LEU A 224 -7.08 -28.13 -19.04
N ASP A 225 -7.49 -28.10 -20.30
CA ASP A 225 -7.36 -29.25 -21.21
C ASP A 225 -5.90 -29.43 -21.69
N ALA A 226 -5.07 -28.40 -21.52
CA ALA A 226 -3.64 -28.42 -21.84
C ALA A 226 -2.75 -28.93 -20.69
N LEU A 227 -3.30 -29.11 -19.48
CA LEU A 227 -2.51 -29.48 -18.29
C LEU A 227 -2.27 -30.99 -18.22
N GLN A 228 -1.04 -31.39 -17.88
CA GLN A 228 -0.79 -32.76 -17.47
C GLN A 228 -1.16 -32.98 -16.00
N THR A 229 -2.14 -33.83 -15.74
CA THR A 229 -2.68 -34.08 -14.39
C THR A 229 -2.25 -35.40 -13.78
N ARG A 230 -1.58 -36.28 -14.54
CA ARG A 230 -1.23 -37.64 -14.11
C ARG A 230 0.23 -37.97 -14.38
N TRP A 231 0.83 -38.66 -13.41
CA TRP A 231 2.23 -39.07 -13.41
C TRP A 231 2.34 -40.50 -12.89
N PRO A 232 2.46 -41.51 -13.77
CA PRO A 232 2.50 -42.91 -13.36
C PRO A 232 3.80 -43.25 -12.63
N ALA A 233 3.74 -44.12 -11.61
CA ALA A 233 4.94 -44.60 -10.92
C ALA A 233 5.85 -45.41 -11.88
N PRO A 234 7.13 -45.04 -12.04
CA PRO A 234 8.04 -45.79 -12.91
C PRO A 234 8.36 -47.17 -12.35
N ALA A 235 8.57 -48.15 -13.24
CA ALA A 235 9.03 -49.48 -12.87
C ALA A 235 10.56 -49.52 -12.65
N GLY A 236 11.05 -50.58 -12.02
CA GLY A 236 12.48 -50.93 -11.99
C GLY A 236 13.32 -50.29 -10.89
N PHE A 237 12.72 -49.51 -9.98
CA PHE A 237 13.41 -49.06 -8.77
C PHE A 237 13.19 -50.03 -7.61
N THR A 238 14.24 -50.34 -6.85
CA THR A 238 14.16 -51.20 -5.66
C THR A 238 14.34 -50.36 -4.40
N PRO A 239 13.29 -50.16 -3.58
CA PRO A 239 13.41 -49.49 -2.30
C PRO A 239 14.36 -50.22 -1.34
N PRO A 240 15.01 -49.51 -0.39
CA PRO A 240 15.78 -50.16 0.66
C PRO A 240 14.88 -51.05 1.54
N ALA A 241 15.45 -52.02 2.24
CA ALA A 241 14.69 -53.02 3.02
C ALA A 241 13.71 -52.41 4.05
N GLY A 242 14.04 -51.24 4.62
CA GLY A 242 13.17 -50.53 5.55
C GLY A 242 12.10 -49.64 4.89
N GLY A 243 12.04 -49.58 3.57
CA GLY A 243 11.17 -48.69 2.81
C GLY A 243 11.61 -47.21 2.82
N LEU A 244 10.92 -46.40 2.02
CA LEU A 244 11.17 -44.96 1.88
C LEU A 244 10.26 -44.08 2.74
N HIS A 245 9.09 -44.58 3.09
CA HIS A 245 7.98 -43.79 3.64
C HIS A 245 8.05 -43.65 5.17
N ASN A 246 7.12 -42.83 5.68
CA ASN A 246 6.86 -42.74 7.12
C ASN A 246 6.59 -44.12 7.72
N ARG A 247 7.15 -44.40 8.90
CA ARG A 247 6.98 -45.67 9.62
C ARG A 247 7.16 -45.48 11.12
N TRP A 248 6.67 -46.42 11.91
CA TRP A 248 6.92 -46.52 13.35
C TRP A 248 7.20 -47.97 13.76
N PRO A 249 8.19 -48.25 14.63
CA PRO A 249 9.16 -47.32 15.22
C PRO A 249 10.25 -46.90 14.23
N ASP A 250 10.72 -45.65 14.35
CA ASP A 250 11.83 -45.11 13.54
C ASP A 250 12.80 -44.34 14.45
N LEU A 251 13.59 -45.11 15.21
CA LEU A 251 14.43 -44.61 16.28
C LEU A 251 15.65 -43.82 15.75
N PRO A 252 16.13 -42.80 16.48
CA PRO A 252 17.30 -42.01 16.08
C PRO A 252 18.52 -42.89 15.77
N SER A 253 18.97 -42.87 14.51
CA SER A 253 20.11 -43.66 14.01
C SER A 253 20.56 -43.19 12.61
N LEU A 254 21.72 -43.68 12.15
CA LEU A 254 22.22 -43.46 10.78
C LEU A 254 21.26 -43.95 9.68
N THR A 255 20.31 -44.82 10.03
CA THR A 255 19.32 -45.34 9.06
C THR A 255 18.41 -44.23 8.51
N ILE A 256 18.17 -43.17 9.27
CA ILE A 256 17.38 -42.00 8.81
C ILE A 256 18.13 -41.28 7.68
N GLU A 257 19.43 -41.06 7.85
CA GLU A 257 20.29 -40.43 6.86
C GLU A 257 20.45 -41.31 5.61
N ALA A 258 20.71 -42.60 5.78
CA ALA A 258 20.79 -43.54 4.67
C ALA A 258 19.48 -43.60 3.85
N ARG A 259 18.32 -43.55 4.53
CA ARG A 259 17.02 -43.47 3.85
C ARG A 259 16.85 -42.14 3.12
N LEU A 260 17.31 -41.02 3.68
CA LEU A 260 17.24 -39.71 3.01
C LEU A 260 18.02 -39.71 1.68
N ALA A 261 19.19 -40.35 1.64
CA ALA A 261 19.93 -40.57 0.40
C ALA A 261 19.13 -41.46 -0.58
N ALA A 262 18.56 -42.57 -0.11
CA ALA A 262 17.74 -43.46 -0.94
C ALA A 262 16.48 -42.78 -1.50
N LYS A 263 15.88 -41.83 -0.75
CA LYS A 263 14.76 -41.00 -1.22
C LYS A 263 15.20 -40.14 -2.41
N LEU A 264 16.37 -39.52 -2.37
CA LEU A 264 16.88 -38.75 -3.51
C LEU A 264 17.17 -39.63 -4.72
N ASP A 265 17.63 -40.87 -4.53
CA ASP A 265 17.78 -41.82 -5.64
C ASP A 265 16.43 -42.19 -6.27
N ALA A 266 15.39 -42.36 -5.44
CA ALA A 266 14.03 -42.54 -5.93
C ALA A 266 13.54 -41.29 -6.69
N VAL A 267 13.83 -40.07 -6.20
CA VAL A 267 13.50 -38.83 -6.92
C VAL A 267 14.17 -38.80 -8.30
N ARG A 268 15.47 -39.11 -8.39
CA ARG A 268 16.20 -39.14 -9.66
C ARG A 268 15.60 -40.15 -10.63
N HIS A 269 15.22 -41.34 -10.14
CA HIS A 269 14.56 -42.36 -10.95
C HIS A 269 13.18 -41.91 -11.45
N PHE A 270 12.40 -41.26 -10.59
CA PHE A 270 11.10 -40.70 -10.96
C PHE A 270 11.24 -39.64 -12.05
N ALA A 271 12.13 -38.67 -11.84
CA ALA A 271 12.36 -37.54 -12.74
C ALA A 271 12.89 -37.97 -14.12
N ARG A 272 13.67 -39.06 -14.22
CA ARG A 272 14.11 -39.63 -15.51
C ARG A 272 12.95 -40.04 -16.40
N THR A 273 11.94 -40.68 -15.82
CA THR A 273 10.79 -41.21 -16.57
C THR A 273 9.72 -40.15 -16.75
N ASN A 274 9.41 -39.40 -15.69
CA ASN A 274 8.35 -38.40 -15.63
C ASN A 274 8.96 -36.99 -15.62
N SER A 275 9.80 -36.64 -16.59
CA SER A 275 10.45 -35.34 -16.56
C SER A 275 9.44 -34.21 -16.83
N ILE A 276 9.40 -33.23 -15.95
CA ILE A 276 8.70 -31.94 -16.14
C ILE A 276 9.57 -30.87 -16.81
N ASP A 277 10.83 -31.20 -17.11
CA ASP A 277 11.71 -30.34 -17.87
C ASP A 277 11.35 -30.38 -19.36
N LYS A 278 11.42 -29.23 -20.03
CA LYS A 278 10.95 -29.05 -21.41
C LYS A 278 12.12 -28.66 -22.32
N TRP A 279 12.26 -29.37 -23.44
CA TRP A 279 13.11 -28.96 -24.55
C TRP A 279 12.38 -27.89 -25.36
N ILE A 280 12.85 -26.65 -25.28
CA ILE A 280 12.22 -25.51 -25.94
C ILE A 280 12.77 -25.37 -27.37
N ALA A 281 14.10 -25.44 -27.51
CA ALA A 281 14.79 -25.57 -28.80
C ALA A 281 15.74 -26.79 -28.69
N PRO A 282 15.37 -27.97 -29.24
CA PRO A 282 16.17 -29.18 -29.11
C PRO A 282 17.48 -29.19 -29.92
N SER A 283 17.52 -28.49 -31.07
CA SER A 283 18.62 -28.39 -32.04
C SER A 283 19.68 -29.50 -32.00
N THR A 284 19.63 -30.41 -32.97
CA THR A 284 20.57 -31.54 -33.08
C THR A 284 22.00 -31.14 -33.43
N HIS A 285 22.20 -29.99 -34.08
CA HIS A 285 23.51 -29.45 -34.51
C HIS A 285 23.99 -28.28 -33.64
N ALA A 286 23.49 -28.17 -32.40
CA ALA A 286 23.85 -27.08 -31.52
C ALA A 286 25.31 -27.14 -31.06
N ASN A 287 25.94 -25.97 -30.96
CA ASN A 287 27.27 -25.79 -30.38
C ASN A 287 27.27 -24.88 -29.14
N VAL A 288 26.12 -24.26 -28.82
CA VAL A 288 25.88 -23.50 -27.59
C VAL A 288 24.47 -23.77 -27.08
N GLY A 289 24.24 -23.55 -25.79
CA GLY A 289 22.94 -23.81 -25.16
C GLY A 289 22.56 -22.81 -24.08
N ILE A 290 21.26 -22.73 -23.79
CA ILE A 290 20.68 -21.91 -22.75
C ILE A 290 19.86 -22.79 -21.82
N VAL A 291 20.08 -22.67 -20.52
CA VAL A 291 19.27 -23.33 -19.48
C VAL A 291 18.48 -22.27 -18.73
N THR A 292 17.18 -22.48 -18.57
CA THR A 292 16.29 -21.55 -17.86
C THR A 292 15.47 -22.27 -16.80
N CYS A 293 15.01 -21.56 -15.76
CA CYS A 293 14.20 -22.13 -14.69
C CYS A 293 13.18 -21.12 -14.16
N GLY A 294 11.98 -21.59 -13.81
CA GLY A 294 10.90 -20.76 -13.27
C GLY A 294 10.58 -19.54 -14.14
N LYS A 295 10.22 -18.42 -13.50
CA LYS A 295 9.92 -17.13 -14.13
C LYS A 295 10.97 -16.68 -15.16
N ALA A 296 12.26 -16.92 -14.89
CA ALA A 296 13.34 -16.46 -15.75
C ALA A 296 13.26 -17.06 -17.17
N HIS A 297 12.59 -18.21 -17.33
CA HIS A 297 12.24 -18.75 -18.64
C HIS A 297 11.34 -17.79 -19.43
N LEU A 298 10.25 -17.31 -18.82
CA LEU A 298 9.31 -16.40 -19.46
C LEU A 298 9.93 -15.03 -19.72
N ASP A 299 10.85 -14.58 -18.86
CA ASP A 299 11.62 -13.36 -19.11
C ASP A 299 12.55 -13.50 -20.33
N LEU A 300 13.18 -14.67 -20.55
CA LEU A 300 13.94 -14.96 -21.77
C LEU A 300 13.02 -15.00 -23.00
N MET A 301 11.87 -15.66 -22.92
CA MET A 301 10.91 -15.72 -24.04
C MET A 301 10.45 -14.33 -24.46
N GLU A 302 10.30 -13.41 -23.49
CA GLU A 302 10.06 -12.01 -23.78
C GLU A 302 11.25 -11.31 -24.41
N ALA A 303 12.47 -11.56 -23.93
CA ALA A 303 13.67 -10.98 -24.52
C ALA A 303 13.81 -11.39 -26.00
N LEU A 304 13.54 -12.66 -26.33
CA LEU A 304 13.48 -13.15 -27.72
C LEU A 304 12.47 -12.36 -28.55
N ARG A 305 11.23 -12.23 -28.06
CA ARG A 305 10.16 -11.48 -28.74
C ARG A 305 10.54 -10.02 -28.99
N ARG A 306 11.18 -9.36 -28.02
CA ARG A 306 11.61 -7.95 -28.14
C ARG A 306 12.77 -7.77 -29.12
N LEU A 307 13.64 -8.76 -29.23
CA LEU A 307 14.68 -8.82 -30.25
C LEU A 307 14.15 -9.27 -31.62
N ASP A 308 12.86 -9.61 -31.72
CA ASP A 308 12.20 -10.13 -32.94
C ASP A 308 12.88 -11.41 -33.44
N LEU A 309 13.14 -12.28 -32.46
CA LEU A 309 13.64 -13.63 -32.63
C LEU A 309 12.60 -14.60 -32.12
N THR A 310 12.46 -15.72 -32.82
CA THR A 310 11.62 -16.83 -32.42
C THR A 310 12.48 -17.99 -31.90
N VAL A 311 11.86 -18.92 -31.17
CA VAL A 311 12.51 -20.17 -30.77
C VAL A 311 13.00 -20.95 -31.99
N ALA A 312 12.27 -20.91 -33.11
CA ALA A 312 12.64 -21.57 -34.35
C ALA A 312 13.91 -20.97 -34.98
N ASP A 313 14.12 -19.66 -34.87
CA ASP A 313 15.36 -19.01 -35.34
C ASP A 313 16.58 -19.51 -34.56
N LEU A 314 16.44 -19.65 -33.24
CA LEU A 314 17.50 -20.17 -32.37
C LEU A 314 17.79 -21.64 -32.64
N ASP A 315 16.74 -22.45 -32.78
CA ASP A 315 16.85 -23.87 -33.11
C ASP A 315 17.58 -24.08 -34.44
N ALA A 316 17.15 -23.37 -35.50
CA ALA A 316 17.80 -23.43 -36.82
C ALA A 316 19.26 -22.96 -36.77
N ALA A 317 19.57 -21.94 -35.95
CA ALA A 317 20.92 -21.42 -35.80
C ALA A 317 21.85 -22.32 -34.97
N GLY A 318 21.38 -23.44 -34.42
CA GLY A 318 22.22 -24.32 -33.60
C GLY A 318 22.36 -23.84 -32.16
N VAL A 319 21.29 -23.33 -31.56
CA VAL A 319 21.22 -22.93 -30.14
C VAL A 319 20.18 -23.80 -29.44
N ARG A 320 20.60 -24.56 -28.42
CA ARG A 320 19.67 -25.32 -27.57
C ARG A 320 19.04 -24.44 -26.50
N ILE A 321 17.78 -24.69 -26.16
CA ILE A 321 17.12 -24.09 -25.00
C ILE A 321 16.42 -25.18 -24.19
N TYR A 322 16.75 -25.25 -22.90
CA TYR A 322 16.19 -26.20 -21.95
C TYR A 322 15.53 -25.47 -20.78
N LYS A 323 14.27 -25.79 -20.50
CA LYS A 323 13.51 -25.27 -19.36
C LYS A 323 13.47 -26.33 -18.26
N VAL A 324 14.08 -26.03 -17.12
CA VAL A 324 14.06 -26.85 -15.92
C VAL A 324 12.74 -26.63 -15.17
N GLY A 325 12.07 -27.72 -14.82
CA GLY A 325 10.92 -27.75 -13.91
C GLY A 325 11.29 -28.28 -12.51
N LEU A 326 12.13 -29.31 -12.44
CA LEU A 326 12.68 -29.84 -11.18
C LEU A 326 14.07 -29.22 -10.93
N SER A 327 14.13 -28.15 -10.13
CA SER A 327 15.38 -27.41 -9.90
C SER A 327 16.37 -28.13 -8.98
N TYR A 328 15.87 -29.03 -8.13
CA TYR A 328 16.74 -29.89 -7.31
C TYR A 328 16.06 -31.23 -7.01
N PRO A 329 16.80 -32.36 -7.06
CA PRO A 329 18.04 -32.51 -7.81
C PRO A 329 17.75 -32.39 -9.33
N LEU A 330 18.67 -31.80 -10.08
CA LEU A 330 18.57 -31.81 -11.55
C LEU A 330 18.56 -33.25 -12.10
N GLU A 331 17.80 -33.49 -13.17
CA GLU A 331 17.86 -34.76 -13.90
C GLU A 331 19.12 -34.78 -14.78
N MET A 332 20.20 -35.31 -14.20
CA MET A 332 21.54 -35.19 -14.80
C MET A 332 21.69 -35.90 -16.15
N THR A 333 20.89 -36.92 -16.49
CA THR A 333 21.06 -37.60 -17.80
C THR A 333 20.56 -36.76 -18.97
N ARG A 334 19.52 -35.96 -18.76
CA ARG A 334 19.05 -34.95 -19.70
C ARG A 334 19.99 -33.77 -19.78
N ILE A 335 20.55 -33.31 -18.65
CA ILE A 335 21.60 -32.29 -18.65
C ILE A 335 22.81 -32.78 -19.44
N GLU A 336 23.23 -34.03 -19.24
CA GLU A 336 24.31 -34.65 -20.00
C GLU A 336 24.05 -34.63 -21.51
N SER A 337 22.84 -35.03 -21.91
CA SER A 337 22.40 -35.00 -23.32
C SER A 337 22.33 -33.57 -23.87
N PHE A 338 21.93 -32.60 -23.04
CA PHE A 338 21.85 -31.19 -23.39
C PHE A 338 23.24 -30.59 -23.65
N VAL A 339 24.21 -30.88 -22.78
CA VAL A 339 25.56 -30.33 -22.88
C VAL A 339 26.44 -31.01 -23.92
N ASP A 340 26.04 -32.18 -24.41
CA ASP A 340 26.82 -32.92 -25.40
C ASP A 340 27.00 -32.12 -26.70
N GLY A 341 28.24 -32.01 -27.16
CA GLY A 341 28.64 -31.21 -28.31
C GLY A 341 28.65 -29.69 -28.11
N LEU A 342 28.30 -29.18 -26.91
CA LEU A 342 28.29 -27.74 -26.65
C LEU A 342 29.68 -27.23 -26.24
N ALA A 343 30.05 -26.06 -26.76
CA ALA A 343 31.22 -25.31 -26.29
C ALA A 343 30.89 -24.44 -25.07
N GLU A 344 29.66 -23.96 -24.96
CA GLU A 344 29.24 -23.04 -23.90
C GLU A 344 27.75 -23.14 -23.58
N VAL A 345 27.43 -22.98 -22.30
CA VAL A 345 26.07 -22.93 -21.75
C VAL A 345 25.87 -21.61 -21.01
N LEU A 346 24.76 -20.92 -21.28
CA LEU A 346 24.29 -19.77 -20.51
C LEU A 346 23.12 -20.21 -19.60
N VAL A 347 23.29 -20.11 -18.29
CA VAL A 347 22.26 -20.40 -17.29
C VAL A 347 21.57 -19.10 -16.89
N ILE A 348 20.25 -19.04 -17.09
CA ILE A 348 19.40 -17.91 -16.72
C ILE A 348 18.41 -18.39 -15.67
N GLU A 349 18.74 -18.14 -14.40
CA GLU A 349 17.95 -18.54 -13.24
C GLU A 349 17.82 -17.43 -12.21
N GLU A 350 16.81 -17.56 -11.33
CA GLU A 350 16.51 -16.58 -10.29
C GLU A 350 16.28 -17.27 -8.91
N LYS A 351 16.92 -16.85 -7.81
CA LYS A 351 17.75 -15.65 -7.61
C LYS A 351 19.25 -15.98 -7.60
N GLY A 352 19.73 -16.81 -6.68
CA GLY A 352 21.10 -17.35 -6.66
C GLY A 352 21.31 -18.54 -7.60
N PRO A 353 22.55 -19.06 -7.72
CA PRO A 353 22.95 -20.06 -8.73
C PRO A 353 22.66 -21.52 -8.33
N VAL A 354 21.40 -21.95 -8.24
CA VAL A 354 21.04 -23.33 -7.87
C VAL A 354 21.28 -24.31 -9.02
N ILE A 355 20.87 -23.94 -10.24
CA ILE A 355 21.03 -24.76 -11.44
C ILE A 355 22.47 -24.71 -11.92
N GLU A 356 23.06 -23.51 -11.97
CA GLU A 356 24.42 -23.27 -12.43
C GLU A 356 25.44 -24.05 -11.59
N GLN A 357 25.33 -24.04 -10.26
CA GLN A 357 26.24 -24.79 -9.39
C GLN A 357 26.13 -26.30 -9.62
N GLN A 358 24.91 -26.85 -9.67
CA GLN A 358 24.70 -28.28 -9.92
C GLN A 358 25.30 -28.73 -11.26
N ILE A 359 25.15 -27.92 -12.32
CA ILE A 359 25.74 -28.21 -13.64
C ILE A 359 27.27 -28.14 -13.56
N LYS A 360 27.83 -27.09 -12.95
CA LYS A 360 29.29 -26.93 -12.81
C LYS A 360 29.92 -28.08 -12.03
N ASP A 361 29.32 -28.47 -10.91
CA ASP A 361 29.78 -29.58 -10.06
C ASP A 361 29.74 -30.91 -10.82
N TYR A 362 28.65 -31.18 -11.55
CA TYR A 362 28.51 -32.40 -12.35
C TYR A 362 29.56 -32.47 -13.47
N LEU A 363 29.85 -31.35 -14.13
CA LEU A 363 30.79 -31.30 -15.26
C LEU A 363 32.25 -31.17 -14.84
N TYR A 364 32.57 -30.94 -13.55
CA TYR A 364 33.93 -30.63 -13.12
C TYR A 364 34.94 -31.71 -13.51
N ASN A 365 34.57 -32.99 -13.31
CA ASN A 365 35.42 -34.16 -13.59
C ASN A 365 35.25 -34.75 -15.00
N ARG A 366 34.51 -34.09 -15.91
CA ARG A 366 34.44 -34.52 -17.31
C ARG A 366 35.80 -34.33 -17.98
N THR A 367 36.12 -35.20 -18.96
CA THR A 367 37.35 -35.11 -19.74
C THR A 367 37.49 -33.72 -20.37
N GLU A 368 38.69 -33.15 -20.28
CA GLU A 368 39.03 -31.86 -20.88
C GLU A 368 38.77 -31.89 -22.39
N GLY A 369 38.07 -30.88 -22.92
CA GLY A 369 37.57 -30.84 -24.30
C GLY A 369 36.13 -31.33 -24.49
N ALA A 370 35.59 -32.15 -23.57
CA ALA A 370 34.17 -32.57 -23.56
C ALA A 370 33.31 -31.76 -22.56
N ARG A 371 33.92 -30.76 -21.90
CA ARG A 371 33.30 -29.90 -20.90
C ARG A 371 33.00 -28.52 -21.49
N PRO A 372 31.73 -28.11 -21.65
CA PRO A 372 31.42 -26.75 -22.04
C PRO A 372 31.80 -25.76 -20.93
N ARG A 373 32.03 -24.51 -21.30
CA ARG A 373 32.02 -23.40 -20.34
C ARG A 373 30.59 -23.17 -19.85
N VAL A 374 30.41 -22.95 -18.56
CA VAL A 374 29.09 -22.66 -17.96
C VAL A 374 29.12 -21.26 -17.41
N LEU A 375 28.33 -20.37 -18.02
CA LEU A 375 28.15 -18.98 -17.63
C LEU A 375 26.77 -18.82 -17.00
N GLY A 376 26.58 -17.80 -16.18
CA GLY A 376 25.28 -17.48 -15.61
C GLY A 376 25.36 -16.23 -14.76
N LYS A 377 25.58 -16.39 -13.46
CA LYS A 377 25.82 -15.29 -12.53
C LYS A 377 27.12 -14.57 -12.81
N HIS A 378 28.15 -15.34 -13.18
CA HIS A 378 29.45 -14.83 -13.57
C HIS A 378 29.81 -15.29 -14.98
N ASP A 379 30.62 -14.49 -15.67
CA ASP A 379 31.23 -14.87 -16.95
C ASP A 379 32.47 -15.77 -16.74
N ALA A 380 33.25 -15.99 -17.81
CA ALA A 380 34.41 -16.88 -17.76
C ALA A 380 35.60 -16.26 -17.00
N GLU A 381 35.64 -14.93 -16.93
CA GLU A 381 36.65 -14.13 -16.24
C GLU A 381 36.28 -13.86 -14.78
N GLY A 382 35.07 -14.25 -14.35
CA GLY A 382 34.55 -14.08 -13.01
C GLY A 382 33.85 -12.74 -12.76
N ALA A 383 33.61 -11.93 -13.80
CA ALA A 383 32.82 -10.72 -13.68
C ALA A 383 31.32 -11.04 -13.63
N CYS A 384 30.54 -10.20 -12.95
CA CYS A 384 29.10 -10.36 -12.83
C CYS A 384 28.42 -10.22 -14.19
N LEU A 385 27.68 -11.26 -14.59
CA LEU A 385 26.96 -11.34 -15.86
C LEU A 385 25.46 -11.18 -15.62
N LEU A 386 24.84 -12.07 -14.83
CA LEU A 386 23.46 -11.93 -14.37
C LEU A 386 23.43 -11.73 -12.86
N SER A 387 22.77 -10.66 -12.42
CA SER A 387 22.70 -10.33 -10.99
C SER A 387 22.06 -11.43 -10.15
N GLU A 388 22.68 -11.76 -9.03
CA GLU A 388 22.07 -12.51 -7.92
C GLU A 388 21.26 -11.57 -6.99
N LEU A 389 21.36 -10.26 -7.19
CA LEU A 389 20.69 -9.24 -6.39
C LEU A 389 19.41 -8.72 -7.06
N GLY A 390 18.34 -8.62 -6.27
CA GLY A 390 17.02 -8.21 -6.72
C GLY A 390 16.38 -9.23 -7.68
N GLU A 391 15.30 -8.79 -8.33
CA GLU A 391 14.53 -9.62 -9.27
C GLU A 391 15.19 -9.65 -10.65
N LEU A 392 15.10 -10.78 -11.35
CA LEU A 392 15.35 -10.81 -12.79
C LEU A 392 14.15 -10.25 -13.56
N ARG A 393 14.44 -9.62 -14.69
CA ARG A 393 13.47 -9.00 -15.60
C ARG A 393 13.99 -9.06 -17.03
N PRO A 394 13.12 -9.02 -18.06
CA PRO A 394 13.55 -8.98 -19.45
C PRO A 394 14.64 -7.93 -19.72
N SER A 395 14.51 -6.71 -19.20
CA SER A 395 15.45 -5.58 -19.34
C SER A 395 16.84 -5.85 -18.75
N ARG A 396 16.94 -6.73 -17.74
CA ARG A 396 18.21 -7.13 -17.12
C ARG A 396 18.87 -8.31 -17.86
N ILE A 397 18.06 -9.18 -18.47
CA ILE A 397 18.53 -10.34 -19.23
C ILE A 397 18.94 -9.92 -20.65
N LEU A 398 18.21 -8.99 -21.26
CA LEU A 398 18.29 -8.68 -22.67
C LEU A 398 19.68 -8.16 -23.13
N PRO A 399 20.37 -7.25 -22.41
CA PRO A 399 21.72 -6.83 -22.81
C PRO A 399 22.73 -7.98 -22.79
N VAL A 400 22.66 -8.82 -21.75
CA VAL A 400 23.52 -9.99 -21.57
C VAL A 400 23.27 -11.01 -22.67
N PHE A 401 22.00 -11.38 -22.86
CA PHE A 401 21.59 -12.36 -23.84
C PHE A 401 21.90 -11.91 -25.27
N ALA A 402 21.63 -10.65 -25.63
CA ALA A 402 21.93 -10.12 -26.96
C ALA A 402 23.44 -10.12 -27.26
N ALA A 403 24.27 -9.71 -26.29
CA ALA A 403 25.73 -9.76 -26.42
C ALA A 403 26.25 -11.21 -26.56
N TRP A 404 25.73 -12.11 -25.73
CA TRP A 404 26.07 -13.53 -25.78
C TRP A 404 25.69 -14.15 -27.13
N LEU A 405 24.47 -13.88 -27.61
CA LEU A 405 23.97 -14.42 -28.88
C LEU A 405 24.76 -13.87 -30.07
N ALA A 406 25.03 -12.56 -30.11
CA ALA A 406 25.78 -11.93 -31.21
C ALA A 406 27.19 -12.52 -31.36
N ARG A 407 27.86 -12.84 -30.25
CA ARG A 407 29.19 -13.46 -30.25
C ARG A 407 29.18 -14.86 -30.87
N HIS A 408 28.15 -15.65 -30.59
CA HIS A 408 28.07 -17.06 -31.03
C HIS A 408 27.35 -17.26 -32.35
N LYS A 409 26.38 -16.38 -32.66
CA LYS A 409 25.50 -16.42 -33.83
C LYS A 409 25.39 -15.03 -34.46
N PRO A 410 26.43 -14.53 -35.15
CA PRO A 410 26.44 -13.18 -35.71
C PRO A 410 25.25 -12.85 -36.63
N ALA A 411 24.67 -13.84 -37.32
CA ALA A 411 23.49 -13.66 -38.16
C ALA A 411 22.21 -13.26 -37.38
N LEU A 412 22.18 -13.58 -36.08
CA LEU A 412 21.09 -13.22 -35.17
C LEU A 412 21.44 -12.01 -34.29
N ASP A 413 22.51 -11.27 -34.60
CA ASP A 413 22.83 -10.04 -33.86
C ASP A 413 21.69 -9.04 -34.04
N ARG A 414 21.14 -8.61 -32.90
CA ARG A 414 20.03 -7.65 -32.77
C ARG A 414 20.33 -6.60 -31.70
N ARG A 415 21.62 -6.37 -31.39
CA ARG A 415 22.02 -5.44 -30.32
C ARG A 415 21.56 -4.01 -30.57
N GLU A 416 21.32 -3.63 -31.81
CA GLU A 416 20.72 -2.34 -32.17
C GLU A 416 19.34 -2.14 -31.53
N ARG A 417 18.59 -3.22 -31.27
CA ARG A 417 17.29 -3.16 -30.60
C ARG A 417 17.38 -3.02 -29.08
N VAL A 418 18.53 -3.32 -28.46
CA VAL A 418 18.70 -3.28 -26.99
C VAL A 418 18.55 -1.86 -26.46
N VAL A 419 19.04 -0.86 -27.20
CA VAL A 419 19.04 0.56 -26.80
C VAL A 419 17.61 1.09 -26.61
N ASP A 420 16.66 0.59 -27.39
CA ASP A 420 15.24 0.93 -27.28
C ASP A 420 14.54 0.27 -26.09
N LEU A 421 15.26 -0.52 -25.29
CA LEU A 421 14.70 -1.45 -24.30
C LEU A 421 15.37 -1.32 -22.91
N VAL A 422 16.26 -0.35 -22.74
CA VAL A 422 16.87 0.04 -21.45
C VAL A 422 16.13 1.20 -20.78
N ALA A 423 16.41 1.45 -19.50
CA ALA A 423 15.69 2.45 -18.71
C ALA A 423 15.78 3.85 -19.37
N PRO A 424 14.64 4.51 -19.65
CA PRO A 424 14.66 5.85 -20.21
C PRO A 424 15.23 6.83 -19.19
N GLN A 425 15.80 7.94 -19.68
CA GLN A 425 16.08 9.07 -18.80
C GLN A 425 14.75 9.70 -18.37
N ILE A 426 14.58 9.84 -17.06
CA ILE A 426 13.39 10.45 -16.46
C ILE A 426 13.72 11.91 -16.17
N LEU A 427 12.81 12.83 -16.53
CA LEU A 427 12.94 14.24 -16.22
C LEU A 427 13.07 14.43 -14.70
N SER A 428 14.18 15.02 -14.26
CA SER A 428 14.37 15.49 -12.89
C SER A 428 13.90 16.93 -12.78
N ASN A 429 12.99 17.19 -11.85
CA ASN A 429 12.43 18.51 -11.57
C ASN A 429 11.93 18.56 -10.10
N GLU A 430 11.28 19.65 -9.69
CA GLU A 430 10.82 19.85 -8.31
C GLU A 430 9.89 18.73 -7.76
N ALA A 431 9.24 17.96 -8.63
CA ALA A 431 8.39 16.84 -8.21
C ALA A 431 9.16 15.60 -7.71
N ASP A 432 10.50 15.56 -7.82
CA ASP A 432 11.34 14.47 -7.27
C ASP A 432 11.19 14.29 -5.74
N ALA A 433 10.86 15.39 -5.04
CA ALA A 433 10.61 15.38 -3.61
C ALA A 433 9.25 14.78 -3.23
N VAL A 434 8.31 14.62 -4.19
CA VAL A 434 6.93 14.21 -3.93
C VAL A 434 6.82 12.69 -4.02
N LYS A 435 6.71 12.02 -2.87
CA LYS A 435 6.61 10.56 -2.79
C LYS A 435 5.36 10.10 -2.02
N ARG A 436 4.92 8.87 -2.31
CA ARG A 436 3.84 8.17 -1.59
C ARG A 436 4.45 7.26 -0.51
N THR A 437 4.94 7.86 0.58
CA THR A 437 5.48 7.10 1.71
C THR A 437 4.37 6.32 2.42
N PRO A 438 4.58 5.01 2.75
CA PRO A 438 3.63 4.23 3.56
C PRO A 438 3.20 4.97 4.83
N TYR A 439 1.89 5.03 5.09
CA TYR A 439 1.34 5.81 6.20
C TYR A 439 0.15 5.14 6.89
N PHE A 440 -0.19 5.60 8.11
CA PHE A 440 -1.32 5.04 8.85
C PHE A 440 -2.67 5.39 8.22
N CYS A 441 -3.60 4.43 8.30
CA CYS A 441 -4.98 4.64 7.92
C CYS A 441 -5.58 5.83 8.70
N SER A 442 -6.53 6.54 8.11
CA SER A 442 -7.28 7.58 8.81
C SER A 442 -7.91 7.04 10.10
N GLY A 443 -7.71 7.72 11.23
CA GLY A 443 -8.19 7.26 12.54
C GLY A 443 -7.54 5.98 13.08
N CYS A 444 -6.34 5.62 12.62
CA CYS A 444 -5.61 4.45 13.13
C CYS A 444 -5.29 4.59 14.63
N PRO A 445 -5.51 3.54 15.46
CA PRO A 445 -5.11 3.55 16.87
C PRO A 445 -3.60 3.78 17.08
N HIS A 446 -2.78 3.31 16.13
CA HIS A 446 -1.33 3.48 16.18
C HIS A 446 -0.85 4.92 16.02
N ASN A 447 -1.72 5.87 15.63
CA ASN A 447 -1.40 7.30 15.68
C ASN A 447 -1.07 7.76 17.11
N THR A 448 -1.75 7.17 18.10
CA THR A 448 -1.50 7.44 19.52
C THR A 448 -0.62 6.35 20.14
N SER A 449 -0.93 5.08 19.86
CA SER A 449 -0.35 3.96 20.62
C SER A 449 1.16 3.78 20.43
N THR A 450 1.75 4.24 19.32
CA THR A 450 3.20 4.08 19.07
C THR A 450 4.03 5.32 19.48
N LYS A 451 3.40 6.38 19.99
CA LYS A 451 4.12 7.50 20.63
C LYS A 451 4.72 7.04 21.97
N VAL A 452 5.91 7.52 22.29
CA VAL A 452 6.61 7.26 23.56
C VAL A 452 6.90 8.57 24.30
N PRO A 453 7.14 8.52 25.63
CA PRO A 453 7.52 9.70 26.38
C PRO A 453 8.84 10.32 25.89
N GLU A 454 8.98 11.62 26.09
CA GLU A 454 10.25 12.33 25.83
C GLU A 454 11.43 11.63 26.53
N GLY A 455 12.53 11.45 25.77
CA GLY A 455 13.75 10.79 26.22
C GLY A 455 13.66 9.26 26.21
N SER A 456 12.60 8.68 25.66
CA SER A 456 12.43 7.23 25.51
C SER A 456 12.50 6.81 24.05
N ILE A 457 12.86 5.55 23.83
CA ILE A 457 12.93 4.93 22.50
C ILE A 457 11.98 3.74 22.49
N ALA A 458 11.26 3.57 21.37
CA ALA A 458 10.57 2.35 21.05
C ALA A 458 11.35 1.51 20.03
N GLN A 459 11.30 0.20 20.17
CA GLN A 459 11.65 -0.74 19.13
C GLN A 459 10.40 -1.05 18.27
N ALA A 460 10.60 -1.14 16.96
CA ALA A 460 9.53 -1.53 16.05
C ALA A 460 9.24 -3.03 16.14
N GLY A 461 7.98 -3.40 16.01
CA GLY A 461 7.57 -4.75 15.64
C GLY A 461 7.29 -4.84 14.14
N ILE A 462 7.15 -6.06 13.61
CA ILE A 462 6.72 -6.23 12.22
C ILE A 462 5.28 -5.69 12.01
N GLY A 463 5.00 -5.22 10.79
CA GLY A 463 3.70 -4.68 10.40
C GLY A 463 3.58 -3.17 10.58
N CYS A 464 2.40 -2.68 11.00
CA CYS A 464 2.14 -1.24 11.14
C CYS A 464 3.14 -0.56 12.09
N HIS A 465 3.71 -1.29 13.05
CA HIS A 465 4.65 -0.73 14.02
C HIS A 465 5.95 -0.28 13.37
N PHE A 466 6.41 -0.97 12.32
CA PHE A 466 7.58 -0.55 11.54
C PHE A 466 7.35 0.79 10.84
N MET A 467 6.12 1.05 10.37
CA MET A 467 5.78 2.31 9.70
C MET A 467 5.92 3.53 10.62
N ALA A 468 5.86 3.34 11.94
CA ALA A 468 6.09 4.42 12.90
C ALA A 468 7.49 5.02 12.77
N SER A 469 8.48 4.26 12.28
CA SER A 469 9.85 4.76 12.02
C SER A 469 9.91 5.82 10.91
N TRP A 470 8.94 5.87 9.99
CA TRP A 470 8.84 6.89 8.93
C TRP A 470 8.03 8.13 9.33
N MET A 471 7.57 8.23 10.59
CA MET A 471 6.65 9.29 11.04
C MET A 471 7.28 10.26 12.04
N GLU A 472 8.60 10.45 11.99
CA GLU A 472 9.35 11.30 12.93
C GLU A 472 9.10 10.94 14.40
N ARG A 473 9.16 9.64 14.71
CA ARG A 473 9.00 9.10 16.07
C ARG A 473 10.33 8.53 16.53
N ASP A 474 10.53 8.50 17.85
CA ASP A 474 11.64 7.79 18.49
C ASP A 474 11.40 6.27 18.44
N THR A 475 11.31 5.71 17.23
CA THR A 475 11.11 4.29 16.97
C THR A 475 12.20 3.76 16.05
N THR A 476 12.92 2.73 16.49
CA THR A 476 14.08 2.17 15.79
C THR A 476 14.04 0.64 15.75
N GLY A 477 14.98 0.04 15.01
CA GLY A 477 15.12 -1.41 14.92
C GLY A 477 14.07 -2.09 14.03
N LEU A 478 14.38 -3.32 13.65
CA LEU A 478 13.47 -4.28 13.02
C LEU A 478 14.05 -5.67 13.27
N ILE A 479 13.23 -6.60 13.73
CA ILE A 479 13.65 -7.95 14.11
C ILE A 479 12.64 -8.98 13.58
N GLN A 480 13.01 -10.26 13.55
CA GLN A 480 12.12 -11.33 13.09
C GLN A 480 10.85 -11.44 13.95
N MET A 481 9.74 -11.82 13.31
CA MET A 481 8.44 -12.00 13.96
C MET A 481 8.53 -13.08 15.06
N GLY A 482 8.11 -12.71 16.27
CA GLY A 482 8.21 -13.52 17.47
C GLY A 482 9.50 -13.33 18.28
N GLY A 483 10.45 -12.54 17.79
CA GLY A 483 11.70 -12.19 18.49
C GLY A 483 11.74 -10.77 19.05
N GLU A 484 10.68 -9.99 18.84
CA GLU A 484 10.55 -8.60 19.30
C GLU A 484 10.91 -8.43 20.78
N GLY A 485 11.86 -7.54 21.09
CA GLY A 485 12.29 -7.18 22.44
C GLY A 485 13.39 -8.07 23.04
N VAL A 486 13.70 -9.22 22.42
CA VAL A 486 14.77 -10.11 22.89
C VAL A 486 16.16 -9.54 22.57
N ASP A 487 16.29 -8.81 21.47
CA ASP A 487 17.51 -8.07 21.12
C ASP A 487 17.89 -7.06 22.22
N TRP A 488 16.90 -6.41 22.83
CA TRP A 488 17.13 -5.54 23.98
C TRP A 488 17.66 -6.27 25.21
N ALA A 489 17.19 -7.51 25.47
CA ALA A 489 17.67 -8.29 26.61
C ALA A 489 19.20 -8.49 26.56
N ALA A 490 19.78 -8.58 25.36
CA ALA A 490 21.23 -8.60 25.17
C ALA A 490 21.83 -7.18 25.10
N HIS A 491 21.23 -6.27 24.34
CA HIS A 491 21.74 -4.90 24.15
C HIS A 491 21.86 -4.13 25.48
N ALA A 492 20.88 -4.28 26.38
CA ALA A 492 20.85 -3.63 27.69
C ALA A 492 22.10 -3.92 28.54
N MET A 493 22.80 -5.02 28.30
CA MET A 493 24.03 -5.38 29.03
C MET A 493 25.23 -4.51 28.65
N PHE A 494 25.16 -3.80 27.52
CA PHE A 494 26.29 -3.08 26.91
C PHE A 494 26.00 -1.59 26.65
N THR A 495 24.95 -1.03 27.26
CA THR A 495 24.54 0.37 27.07
C THR A 495 24.13 1.03 28.39
N ASN A 496 24.24 2.36 28.45
CA ASN A 496 23.73 3.16 29.58
C ASN A 496 22.23 3.46 29.46
N THR A 497 21.60 3.09 28.32
CA THR A 497 20.16 3.22 28.15
C THR A 497 19.45 2.28 29.11
N LYS A 498 18.63 2.84 30.02
CA LYS A 498 18.04 2.07 31.13
C LYS A 498 16.82 1.26 30.74
N HIS A 499 16.09 1.68 29.70
CA HIS A 499 14.78 1.16 29.37
C HIS A 499 14.43 1.45 27.91
N VAL A 500 13.68 0.53 27.28
CA VAL A 500 13.06 0.72 25.97
C VAL A 500 11.61 0.23 25.99
N PHE A 501 10.81 0.72 25.04
CA PHE A 501 9.47 0.19 24.76
C PHE A 501 9.52 -0.75 23.55
N GLN A 502 8.92 -1.94 23.62
CA GLN A 502 8.77 -2.81 22.44
C GLN A 502 7.33 -2.77 21.94
N ASN A 503 7.11 -2.29 20.71
CA ASN A 503 5.78 -2.40 20.10
C ASN A 503 5.55 -3.83 19.60
N LEU A 504 4.44 -4.45 19.98
CA LEU A 504 4.09 -5.82 19.62
C LEU A 504 2.60 -5.89 19.27
N GLY A 505 2.23 -6.46 18.12
CA GLY A 505 0.81 -6.66 17.77
C GLY A 505 0.23 -7.87 18.47
N ASP A 506 -1.08 -7.91 18.69
CA ASP A 506 -1.80 -9.09 19.19
C ASP A 506 -1.60 -10.34 18.33
N GLY A 507 -1.60 -10.21 17.00
CA GLY A 507 -1.28 -11.31 16.09
C GLY A 507 0.15 -11.83 16.26
N THR A 508 1.14 -10.95 16.46
CA THR A 508 2.53 -11.37 16.72
C THR A 508 2.69 -11.98 18.11
N TYR A 509 2.02 -11.40 19.11
CA TYR A 509 1.97 -11.93 20.46
C TYR A 509 1.48 -13.38 20.45
N PHE A 510 0.38 -13.65 19.74
CA PHE A 510 -0.20 -14.98 19.61
C PHE A 510 0.67 -15.93 18.78
N HIS A 511 1.28 -15.45 17.69
CA HIS A 511 2.16 -16.24 16.83
C HIS A 511 3.35 -16.83 17.59
N SER A 512 4.09 -15.98 18.33
CA SER A 512 5.27 -16.39 19.12
C SER A 512 5.77 -15.36 20.13
N GLY A 513 5.19 -14.15 20.18
CA GLY A 513 5.68 -13.06 21.03
C GLY A 513 5.61 -13.34 22.54
N ILE A 514 4.77 -14.27 22.99
CA ILE A 514 4.79 -14.73 24.38
C ILE A 514 6.14 -15.37 24.77
N LEU A 515 6.80 -16.07 23.84
CA LEU A 515 8.13 -16.65 24.09
C LEU A 515 9.21 -15.56 24.23
N ALA A 516 9.10 -14.48 23.45
CA ALA A 516 9.98 -13.31 23.60
C ALA A 516 9.83 -12.63 24.97
N ILE A 517 8.58 -12.46 25.43
CA ILE A 517 8.30 -11.91 26.77
C ILE A 517 8.89 -12.84 27.85
N ARG A 518 8.67 -14.15 27.75
CA ARG A 518 9.25 -15.15 28.66
C ARG A 518 10.79 -15.04 28.73
N GLN A 519 11.45 -14.92 27.57
CA GLN A 519 12.90 -14.75 27.50
C GLN A 519 13.36 -13.43 28.16
N ALA A 520 12.64 -12.33 27.94
CA ALA A 520 12.96 -11.05 28.57
C ALA A 520 12.79 -11.11 30.10
N VAL A 521 11.76 -11.80 30.61
CA VAL A 521 11.56 -12.01 32.05
C VAL A 521 12.70 -12.86 32.62
N ALA A 522 13.05 -13.95 31.95
CA ALA A 522 14.17 -14.80 32.37
C ALA A 522 15.51 -14.04 32.41
N ALA A 523 15.73 -13.14 31.44
CA ALA A 523 16.89 -12.27 31.39
C ALA A 523 16.84 -11.08 32.38
N LYS A 524 15.72 -10.88 33.09
CA LYS A 524 15.45 -9.71 33.95
C LYS A 524 15.67 -8.38 33.22
N ALA A 525 15.35 -8.34 31.92
CA ALA A 525 15.52 -7.15 31.10
C ALA A 525 14.58 -6.03 31.58
N ASN A 526 15.06 -4.78 31.54
CA ASN A 526 14.23 -3.62 31.86
C ASN A 526 13.57 -3.08 30.59
N ILE A 527 12.33 -3.49 30.32
CA ILE A 527 11.62 -3.25 29.06
C ILE A 527 10.11 -3.21 29.27
N THR A 528 9.42 -2.34 28.53
CA THR A 528 7.96 -2.34 28.48
C THR A 528 7.47 -2.88 27.14
N TYR A 529 6.77 -4.02 27.16
CA TYR A 529 6.07 -4.53 25.99
C TYR A 529 4.73 -3.82 25.82
N LYS A 530 4.55 -3.14 24.69
CA LYS A 530 3.30 -2.50 24.29
C LYS A 530 2.54 -3.46 23.37
N ILE A 531 1.65 -4.26 23.93
CA ILE A 531 0.78 -5.17 23.20
C ILE A 531 -0.36 -4.36 22.60
N LEU A 532 -0.27 -4.05 21.30
CA LEU A 532 -1.23 -3.24 20.57
C LEU A 532 -2.35 -4.14 20.06
N TYR A 533 -3.38 -4.32 20.87
CA TYR A 533 -4.54 -5.16 20.59
C TYR A 533 -5.52 -4.44 19.64
N ASN A 534 -5.68 -4.98 18.44
CA ASN A 534 -6.50 -4.37 17.39
C ASN A 534 -7.54 -5.32 16.78
N ASP A 535 -7.60 -6.57 17.27
CA ASP A 535 -8.59 -7.62 16.94
C ASP A 535 -8.52 -8.11 15.48
N ALA A 536 -7.43 -7.84 14.76
CA ALA A 536 -7.27 -8.27 13.37
C ALA A 536 -5.81 -8.30 12.91
N VAL A 537 -5.45 -9.33 12.13
CA VAL A 537 -4.21 -9.31 11.35
C VAL A 537 -4.40 -8.41 10.12
N ALA A 538 -4.27 -7.10 10.38
CA ALA A 538 -4.75 -6.07 9.48
C ALA A 538 -4.01 -6.06 8.14
N MET A 539 -2.67 -6.09 8.15
CA MET A 539 -1.83 -5.88 6.96
C MET A 539 -1.90 -6.99 5.91
N THR A 540 -2.28 -8.20 6.30
CA THR A 540 -2.40 -9.35 5.38
C THR A 540 -3.82 -9.56 4.84
N GLY A 541 -4.77 -8.68 5.16
CA GLY A 541 -6.14 -8.78 4.63
C GLY A 541 -7.25 -8.65 5.67
N GLY A 542 -6.92 -8.42 6.95
CA GLY A 542 -7.91 -8.28 8.03
C GLY A 542 -8.50 -9.63 8.47
N GLN A 543 -7.68 -10.68 8.44
CA GLN A 543 -8.01 -11.97 9.01
C GLN A 543 -8.16 -11.86 10.53
N PRO A 544 -9.01 -12.69 11.17
CA PRO A 544 -8.95 -12.86 12.63
C PRO A 544 -7.58 -13.42 13.03
N VAL A 545 -7.18 -13.19 14.29
CA VAL A 545 -6.07 -13.94 14.90
C VAL A 545 -6.47 -15.42 14.95
N ASP A 546 -5.50 -16.33 14.77
CA ASP A 546 -5.79 -17.77 14.73
C ASP A 546 -6.19 -18.24 16.14
N GLY A 547 -7.50 -18.37 16.38
CA GLY A 547 -8.05 -18.59 17.71
C GLY A 547 -8.48 -17.28 18.41
N SER A 548 -9.36 -17.39 19.40
CA SER A 548 -9.86 -16.23 20.14
C SER A 548 -8.95 -15.93 21.34
N ILE A 549 -8.25 -14.79 21.32
CA ILE A 549 -7.54 -14.26 22.47
C ILE A 549 -8.09 -12.88 22.83
N SER A 550 -8.51 -12.72 24.08
CA SER A 550 -9.07 -11.48 24.61
C SER A 550 -8.04 -10.74 25.48
N VAL A 551 -8.26 -9.45 25.70
CA VAL A 551 -7.41 -8.63 26.59
C VAL A 551 -7.25 -9.24 27.99
N PRO A 552 -8.31 -9.74 28.68
CA PRO A 552 -8.13 -10.44 29.96
C PRO A 552 -7.25 -11.69 29.85
N GLN A 553 -7.37 -12.48 28.78
CA GLN A 553 -6.55 -13.67 28.58
C GLN A 553 -5.07 -13.32 28.38
N ILE A 554 -4.76 -12.28 27.58
CA ILE A 554 -3.40 -11.76 27.44
C ILE A 554 -2.85 -11.37 28.81
N ALA A 555 -3.62 -10.59 29.58
CA ALA A 555 -3.19 -10.13 30.90
C ALA A 555 -2.86 -11.28 31.85
N ARG A 556 -3.66 -12.35 31.86
CA ARG A 556 -3.43 -13.56 32.65
C ARG A 556 -2.23 -14.38 32.17
N GLN A 557 -2.03 -14.48 30.86
CA GLN A 557 -0.86 -15.17 30.31
C GLN A 557 0.43 -14.45 30.69
N VAL A 558 0.50 -13.12 30.54
CA VAL A 558 1.72 -12.38 30.91
C VAL A 558 1.94 -12.30 32.42
N GLU A 559 0.88 -12.31 33.24
CA GLU A 559 0.98 -12.50 34.70
C GLU A 559 1.71 -13.82 35.00
N ALA A 560 1.28 -14.92 34.37
CA ALA A 560 1.86 -16.24 34.59
C ALA A 560 3.34 -16.33 34.16
N GLU A 561 3.77 -15.53 33.19
CA GLU A 561 5.19 -15.43 32.80
C GLU A 561 6.05 -14.65 33.81
N GLY A 562 5.45 -13.95 34.79
CA GLY A 562 6.18 -13.21 35.82
C GLY A 562 6.42 -11.73 35.50
N VAL A 563 5.58 -11.10 34.68
CA VAL A 563 5.62 -9.65 34.43
C VAL A 563 5.36 -8.86 35.71
N SER A 564 6.20 -7.86 36.00
CA SER A 564 6.17 -7.13 37.29
C SER A 564 5.03 -6.13 37.41
N ARG A 565 4.60 -5.55 36.29
CA ARG A 565 3.52 -4.57 36.21
C ARG A 565 2.86 -4.66 34.85
N PHE A 566 1.53 -4.66 34.83
CA PHE A 566 0.78 -4.63 33.59
C PHE A 566 -0.42 -3.65 33.68
N VAL A 567 -0.71 -2.98 32.57
CA VAL A 567 -1.69 -1.89 32.48
C VAL A 567 -2.53 -2.03 31.21
N VAL A 568 -3.83 -1.74 31.29
CA VAL A 568 -4.74 -1.68 30.13
C VAL A 568 -5.05 -0.23 29.79
N VAL A 569 -4.85 0.13 28.53
CA VAL A 569 -5.18 1.45 27.97
C VAL A 569 -6.19 1.28 26.84
N SER A 570 -7.32 1.99 26.87
CA SER A 570 -8.35 1.91 25.82
C SER A 570 -8.95 3.29 25.48
N ASP A 571 -9.60 3.41 24.33
CA ASP A 571 -10.48 4.54 24.01
C ASP A 571 -11.83 4.48 24.76
N GLU A 572 -12.19 3.32 25.32
CA GLU A 572 -13.43 3.07 26.05
C GLU A 572 -13.13 2.22 27.30
N PRO A 573 -12.33 2.71 28.29
CA PRO A 573 -11.94 1.92 29.46
C PRO A 573 -13.14 1.44 30.30
N GLU A 574 -14.25 2.16 30.29
CA GLU A 574 -15.50 1.83 30.98
C GLU A 574 -16.12 0.49 30.55
N LYS A 575 -15.75 -0.04 29.38
CA LYS A 575 -16.22 -1.37 28.94
C LYS A 575 -15.70 -2.51 29.82
N TYR A 576 -14.72 -2.23 30.69
CA TYR A 576 -14.19 -3.18 31.66
C TYR A 576 -14.83 -3.05 33.04
N ASP A 577 -15.70 -2.05 33.26
CA ASP A 577 -16.43 -1.89 34.51
C ASP A 577 -17.28 -3.14 34.79
N GLY A 578 -17.15 -3.70 35.99
CA GLY A 578 -17.80 -4.97 36.35
C GLY A 578 -17.08 -6.24 35.88
N HIS A 579 -16.03 -6.11 35.07
CA HIS A 579 -15.23 -7.22 34.54
C HIS A 579 -13.81 -7.30 35.16
N HIS A 580 -13.48 -6.45 36.13
CA HIS A 580 -12.15 -6.38 36.75
C HIS A 580 -11.65 -7.72 37.32
N GLY A 581 -12.55 -8.59 37.81
CA GLY A 581 -12.18 -9.91 38.33
C GLY A 581 -11.61 -10.88 37.29
N GLN A 582 -11.80 -10.61 35.99
CA GLN A 582 -11.21 -11.40 34.91
C GLN A 582 -9.72 -11.12 34.73
N PHE A 583 -9.24 -9.98 35.23
CA PHE A 583 -7.87 -9.54 35.09
C PHE A 583 -7.03 -9.88 36.34
N PRO A 584 -5.69 -9.91 36.23
CA PRO A 584 -4.86 -10.09 37.39
C PRO A 584 -4.99 -9.01 38.46
N THR A 585 -4.61 -9.35 39.69
CA THR A 585 -4.67 -8.40 40.81
C THR A 585 -3.71 -7.23 40.56
N GLY A 586 -4.18 -6.00 40.75
CA GLY A 586 -3.37 -4.79 40.51
C GLY A 586 -3.43 -4.23 39.08
N THR A 587 -4.25 -4.83 38.19
CA THR A 587 -4.55 -4.22 36.88
C THR A 587 -5.11 -2.83 37.06
N THR A 588 -4.60 -1.86 36.31
CA THR A 588 -5.20 -0.52 36.21
C THR A 588 -5.68 -0.26 34.80
N PHE A 589 -6.81 0.41 34.68
CA PHE A 589 -7.47 0.76 33.41
C PHE A 589 -7.40 2.27 33.22
N HIS A 590 -6.93 2.69 32.05
CA HIS A 590 -6.72 4.11 31.74
C HIS A 590 -7.31 4.45 30.39
N HIS A 591 -7.80 5.68 30.25
CA HIS A 591 -8.17 6.18 28.94
C HIS A 591 -6.90 6.52 28.14
N ARG A 592 -6.92 6.35 26.82
CA ARG A 592 -5.76 6.63 25.95
C ARG A 592 -5.18 8.04 26.05
N SER A 593 -5.92 9.00 26.60
CA SER A 593 -5.41 10.36 26.89
C SER A 593 -4.36 10.40 28.00
N GLU A 594 -4.29 9.35 28.83
CA GLU A 594 -3.36 9.22 29.96
C GLU A 594 -2.10 8.42 29.58
N LEU A 595 -1.98 8.02 28.30
CA LEU A 595 -0.92 7.15 27.81
C LEU A 595 0.50 7.65 28.13
N ASP A 596 0.78 8.95 28.04
CA ASP A 596 2.11 9.49 28.37
C ASP A 596 2.44 9.30 29.86
N THR A 597 1.49 9.62 30.75
CA THR A 597 1.63 9.44 32.20
C THR A 597 1.89 7.99 32.56
N VAL A 598 1.09 7.07 32.02
CA VAL A 598 1.25 5.62 32.24
C VAL A 598 2.60 5.13 31.73
N GLN A 599 3.01 5.53 30.52
CA GLN A 599 4.30 5.09 29.98
C GLN A 599 5.48 5.60 30.82
N ARG A 600 5.41 6.81 31.40
CA ARG A 600 6.45 7.30 32.33
C ARG A 600 6.52 6.45 33.60
N GLU A 601 5.39 6.06 34.18
CA GLU A 601 5.35 5.13 35.32
C GLU A 601 6.03 3.79 34.96
N LEU A 602 5.67 3.21 33.80
CA LEU A 602 6.21 1.92 33.35
C LEU A 602 7.71 1.98 33.05
N ARG A 603 8.20 3.10 32.51
CA ARG A 603 9.63 3.32 32.23
C ARG A 603 10.49 3.29 33.50
N GLU A 604 9.99 3.84 34.60
CA GLU A 604 10.71 3.90 35.88
C GLU A 604 10.51 2.61 36.71
N THR A 605 9.66 1.68 36.26
CA THR A 605 9.41 0.40 36.93
C THR A 605 10.44 -0.64 36.48
N PRO A 606 11.30 -1.16 37.37
CA PRO A 606 12.30 -2.15 36.99
C PRO A 606 11.71 -3.48 36.49
N GLY A 607 12.39 -4.10 35.54
CA GLY A 607 12.07 -5.42 35.01
C GLY A 607 11.14 -5.35 33.79
N VAL A 608 10.47 -6.46 33.50
CA VAL A 608 9.57 -6.54 32.35
C VAL A 608 8.19 -6.06 32.76
N THR A 609 7.69 -5.05 32.05
CA THR A 609 6.34 -4.51 32.22
C THR A 609 5.53 -4.63 30.92
N VAL A 610 4.20 -4.65 31.02
CA VAL A 610 3.30 -4.80 29.85
C VAL A 610 2.25 -3.69 29.83
N LEU A 611 2.07 -3.06 28.67
CA LEU A 611 0.95 -2.16 28.38
C LEU A 611 0.11 -2.79 27.27
N ILE A 612 -1.13 -3.18 27.58
CA ILE A 612 -2.09 -3.63 26.58
C ILE A 612 -2.87 -2.41 26.08
N TYR A 613 -2.65 -2.03 24.83
CA TYR A 613 -3.37 -0.94 24.18
C TYR A 613 -4.50 -1.51 23.36
N ASP A 614 -5.72 -1.43 23.87
CA ASP A 614 -6.92 -2.03 23.29
C ASP A 614 -7.73 -1.02 22.50
N GLN A 615 -7.62 -1.11 21.18
CA GLN A 615 -8.42 -0.33 20.24
C GLN A 615 -8.47 -1.00 18.85
N THR A 616 -9.67 -1.34 18.36
CA THR A 616 -9.85 -2.07 17.08
C THR A 616 -9.25 -1.33 15.88
N CYS A 617 -8.65 -2.08 14.95
CA CYS A 617 -8.07 -1.58 13.71
C CYS A 617 -9.06 -0.71 12.91
N ALA A 618 -8.62 0.48 12.47
CA ALA A 618 -9.47 1.43 11.75
C ALA A 618 -9.98 0.92 10.40
N ALA A 619 -9.15 0.15 9.67
CA ALA A 619 -9.58 -0.46 8.41
C ALA A 619 -10.67 -1.50 8.62
N GLU A 620 -10.57 -2.29 9.69
CA GLU A 620 -11.53 -3.32 10.04
C GLU A 620 -12.83 -2.73 10.62
N LYS A 621 -12.73 -1.72 11.51
CA LYS A 621 -13.89 -0.90 11.95
C LYS A 621 -14.72 -0.43 10.75
N ARG A 622 -14.08 0.07 9.69
CA ARG A 622 -14.78 0.51 8.46
C ARG A 622 -15.45 -0.64 7.71
N ARG A 623 -14.80 -1.80 7.59
CA ARG A 623 -15.36 -2.97 6.90
C ARG A 623 -16.57 -3.53 7.65
N ARG A 624 -16.47 -3.71 8.96
CA ARG A 624 -17.56 -4.21 9.81
C ARG A 624 -18.74 -3.22 9.84
N ARG A 625 -18.50 -1.90 9.91
CA ARG A 625 -19.56 -0.88 9.78
C ARG A 625 -20.32 -0.98 8.46
N LYS A 626 -19.61 -1.18 7.33
CA LYS A 626 -20.25 -1.38 6.02
C LYS A 626 -21.13 -2.63 5.97
N LYS A 627 -20.81 -3.67 6.75
CA LYS A 627 -21.60 -4.90 6.88
C LYS A 627 -22.69 -4.83 7.98
N GLY A 628 -22.73 -3.75 8.76
CA GLY A 628 -23.63 -3.64 9.92
C GLY A 628 -23.17 -4.43 11.17
N GLU A 629 -21.92 -4.91 11.20
CA GLU A 629 -21.35 -5.75 12.27
C GLU A 629 -20.61 -4.93 13.36
N PHE A 630 -20.57 -3.61 13.25
CA PHE A 630 -19.89 -2.74 14.23
C PHE A 630 -20.63 -1.42 14.39
N PRO A 631 -20.69 -0.83 15.61
CA PRO A 631 -21.39 0.43 15.83
C PRO A 631 -20.86 1.54 14.92
N ASP A 632 -21.77 2.24 14.27
CA ASP A 632 -21.46 3.47 13.53
C ASP A 632 -21.88 4.69 14.36
N PRO A 633 -20.94 5.44 14.95
CA PRO A 633 -21.28 6.61 15.75
C PRO A 633 -22.04 7.62 14.91
N ASP A 634 -23.17 8.07 15.40
CA ASP A 634 -23.98 9.15 14.80
C ASP A 634 -23.42 10.53 15.13
N LYS A 635 -22.12 10.67 14.85
CA LYS A 635 -21.31 11.85 15.14
C LYS A 635 -20.34 12.04 13.98
N ARG A 636 -20.23 13.29 13.51
CA ARG A 636 -19.33 13.71 12.43
C ARG A 636 -18.66 15.02 12.80
N LEU A 637 -17.52 15.27 12.18
CA LEU A 637 -16.80 16.52 12.34
C LEU A 637 -16.86 17.32 11.06
N PHE A 638 -17.09 18.61 11.22
CA PHE A 638 -17.07 19.61 10.16
C PHE A 638 -16.04 20.68 10.54
N ILE A 639 -15.33 21.23 9.55
CA ILE A 639 -14.42 22.35 9.76
C ILE A 639 -15.03 23.54 9.03
N ASN A 640 -15.36 24.61 9.77
CA ASN A 640 -15.72 25.88 9.16
C ASN A 640 -14.45 26.52 8.58
N ASP A 641 -14.31 26.49 7.26
CA ASP A 641 -13.13 26.96 6.53
C ASP A 641 -12.90 28.47 6.68
N ALA A 642 -13.97 29.25 6.89
CA ALA A 642 -13.89 30.69 7.12
C ALA A 642 -13.27 31.04 8.50
N VAL A 643 -13.37 30.14 9.47
CA VAL A 643 -12.73 30.22 10.80
C VAL A 643 -11.35 29.57 10.78
N CYS A 644 -11.13 28.57 9.91
CA CYS A 644 -9.87 27.86 9.83
C CYS A 644 -8.72 28.80 9.42
N GLU A 645 -7.57 28.70 10.11
CA GLU A 645 -6.36 29.44 9.75
C GLU A 645 -5.38 28.60 8.91
N GLY A 646 -5.70 27.33 8.63
CA GLY A 646 -4.82 26.45 7.86
C GLY A 646 -3.50 26.11 8.59
N CYS A 647 -3.49 26.14 9.92
CA CYS A 647 -2.26 25.96 10.72
C CYS A 647 -1.73 24.52 10.77
N GLY A 648 -2.53 23.52 10.41
CA GLY A 648 -2.12 22.12 10.39
C GLY A 648 -2.08 21.41 11.75
N ASP A 649 -2.37 22.10 12.87
CA ASP A 649 -2.29 21.48 14.21
C ASP A 649 -3.23 20.27 14.37
N CYS A 650 -4.40 20.27 13.72
CA CYS A 650 -5.26 19.10 13.64
C CYS A 650 -4.58 17.88 12.98
N GLY A 651 -3.69 18.10 12.00
CA GLY A 651 -2.86 17.08 11.37
C GLY A 651 -1.78 16.57 12.31
N VAL A 652 -1.07 17.48 13.00
CA VAL A 652 -0.05 17.14 14.03
C VAL A 652 -0.64 16.30 15.16
N GLN A 653 -1.82 16.65 15.65
CA GLN A 653 -2.46 15.92 16.76
C GLN A 653 -3.01 14.56 16.32
N SER A 654 -3.61 14.46 15.14
CA SER A 654 -4.31 13.24 14.70
C SER A 654 -3.51 12.30 13.81
N ASN A 655 -2.47 12.81 13.15
CA ASN A 655 -1.69 12.09 12.15
C ASN A 655 -2.60 11.42 11.08
N CYS A 656 -3.64 12.14 10.64
CA CYS A 656 -4.77 11.57 9.88
C CYS A 656 -4.85 12.12 8.44
N LEU A 657 -4.88 11.21 7.45
CA LEU A 657 -4.98 11.54 6.04
C LEU A 657 -6.36 12.08 5.60
N SER A 658 -7.42 11.88 6.39
CA SER A 658 -8.75 12.46 6.10
C SER A 658 -8.87 13.95 6.46
N VAL A 659 -7.81 14.56 7.01
CA VAL A 659 -7.73 16.02 7.22
C VAL A 659 -7.05 16.62 6.00
N GLU A 660 -7.84 16.93 4.99
CA GLU A 660 -7.34 17.38 3.69
C GLU A 660 -7.11 18.89 3.66
N PRO A 661 -6.16 19.38 2.83
CA PRO A 661 -6.12 20.78 2.46
C PRO A 661 -7.37 21.17 1.66
N LEU A 662 -7.82 22.41 1.83
CA LEU A 662 -8.87 23.04 1.04
C LEU A 662 -8.35 24.40 0.57
N GLU A 663 -8.18 24.58 -0.74
CA GLU A 663 -7.80 25.89 -1.29
C GLU A 663 -9.01 26.82 -1.28
N THR A 664 -8.84 28.04 -0.75
CA THR A 664 -9.89 29.06 -0.69
C THR A 664 -9.33 30.42 -1.10
N PRO A 665 -10.17 31.40 -1.47
CA PRO A 665 -9.72 32.76 -1.71
C PRO A 665 -8.97 33.39 -0.52
N LEU A 666 -9.15 32.89 0.71
CA LEU A 666 -8.45 33.37 1.93
C LEU A 666 -7.20 32.54 2.27
N GLY A 667 -6.66 31.83 1.27
CA GLY A 667 -5.54 30.92 1.41
C GLY A 667 -5.98 29.51 1.81
N ARG A 668 -4.99 28.61 1.93
CA ARG A 668 -5.23 27.20 2.25
C ARG A 668 -5.85 26.99 3.64
N LYS A 669 -6.94 26.22 3.68
CA LYS A 669 -7.70 25.80 4.85
C LYS A 669 -7.66 24.29 5.00
N ARG A 670 -8.44 23.74 5.94
CA ARG A 670 -8.58 22.30 6.17
C ARG A 670 -10.03 21.90 6.07
N ARG A 671 -10.28 20.69 5.59
CA ARG A 671 -11.60 20.04 5.59
C ARG A 671 -11.48 18.60 6.04
N ILE A 672 -12.60 17.99 6.43
CA ILE A 672 -12.67 16.56 6.71
C ILE A 672 -13.27 15.86 5.50
N ASP A 673 -12.54 14.92 4.91
CA ASP A 673 -13.11 13.99 3.95
C ASP A 673 -14.03 12.99 4.69
N GLN A 674 -15.34 13.17 4.51
CA GLN A 674 -16.37 12.36 5.15
C GLN A 674 -16.42 10.92 4.63
N SER A 675 -15.88 10.67 3.44
CA SER A 675 -15.90 9.36 2.77
C SER A 675 -14.78 8.44 3.26
N SER A 676 -13.63 9.02 3.64
CA SER A 676 -12.48 8.27 4.19
C SER A 676 -12.38 8.31 5.72
N CYS A 677 -13.07 9.23 6.40
CA CYS A 677 -13.00 9.38 7.86
C CYS A 677 -13.51 8.13 8.61
N ASN A 678 -12.70 7.61 9.55
CA ASN A 678 -13.04 6.47 10.39
C ASN A 678 -13.62 6.84 11.77
N LYS A 679 -13.93 8.12 12.01
CA LYS A 679 -14.63 8.62 13.21
C LYS A 679 -13.86 8.40 14.53
N ASP A 680 -12.54 8.59 14.52
CA ASP A 680 -11.67 8.55 15.73
C ASP A 680 -11.62 9.89 16.51
N TYR A 681 -11.97 10.99 15.84
CA TYR A 681 -12.09 12.35 16.39
C TYR A 681 -10.83 13.00 17.00
N SER A 682 -9.67 12.34 17.00
CA SER A 682 -8.42 12.92 17.55
C SER A 682 -8.00 14.24 16.90
N CYS A 683 -8.46 14.54 15.67
CA CYS A 683 -8.21 15.83 15.01
C CYS A 683 -8.84 17.02 15.76
N VAL A 684 -9.90 16.78 16.55
CA VAL A 684 -10.49 17.79 17.43
C VAL A 684 -9.53 18.19 18.53
N ASN A 685 -8.52 17.40 18.89
CA ASN A 685 -7.55 17.81 19.91
C ASN A 685 -6.68 18.99 19.45
N GLY A 686 -6.64 19.28 18.13
CA GLY A 686 -5.96 20.47 17.62
C GLY A 686 -6.56 21.76 18.18
N PHE A 687 -5.72 22.71 18.57
CA PHE A 687 -6.11 23.97 19.20
C PHE A 687 -6.67 24.95 18.17
N CYS A 688 -7.91 24.69 17.75
CA CYS A 688 -8.60 25.43 16.70
C CYS A 688 -10.11 25.50 16.96
N PRO A 689 -10.72 26.70 16.93
CA PRO A 689 -12.16 26.89 17.16
C PRO A 689 -13.02 26.57 15.93
N SER A 690 -12.43 26.19 14.78
CA SER A 690 -13.15 25.90 13.52
C SER A 690 -13.90 24.56 13.52
N PHE A 691 -13.60 23.68 14.48
CA PHE A 691 -14.21 22.34 14.54
C PHE A 691 -15.62 22.40 15.10
N VAL A 692 -16.54 21.84 14.32
CA VAL A 692 -17.94 21.66 14.66
C VAL A 692 -18.25 20.18 14.72
N THR A 693 -18.87 19.74 15.81
CA THR A 693 -19.37 18.38 15.97
C THR A 693 -20.83 18.37 15.56
N VAL A 694 -21.17 17.48 14.63
CA VAL A 694 -22.53 17.29 14.13
C VAL A 694 -23.03 15.93 14.61
N GLU A 695 -24.18 15.89 15.29
CA GLU A 695 -24.80 14.67 15.82
C GLU A 695 -26.20 14.49 15.22
N GLY A 696 -26.56 13.30 14.75
CA GLY A 696 -27.86 13.07 14.09
C GLY A 696 -27.86 13.31 12.58
N ALA A 697 -26.69 13.54 11.96
CA ALA A 697 -26.62 13.98 10.56
C ALA A 697 -26.23 12.84 9.60
N ALA A 698 -27.12 12.57 8.65
CA ALA A 698 -26.82 11.79 7.46
C ALA A 698 -26.08 12.68 6.43
N LEU A 699 -25.13 12.08 5.71
CA LEU A 699 -24.52 12.75 4.56
C LEU A 699 -25.58 12.90 3.48
N LYS A 700 -25.66 14.09 2.89
CA LYS A 700 -26.53 14.35 1.76
C LYS A 700 -26.09 13.48 0.61
N LYS A 701 -26.89 12.48 0.26
CA LYS A 701 -26.65 11.73 -0.96
C LYS A 701 -26.83 12.71 -2.12
N ALA A 702 -25.84 12.86 -3.00
CA ALA A 702 -26.12 13.39 -4.34
C ALA A 702 -26.84 12.30 -5.15
N ALA A 703 -27.95 11.79 -4.61
CA ALA A 703 -28.74 10.75 -5.25
C ALA A 703 -29.42 11.38 -6.45
N GLY A 704 -28.99 11.06 -7.68
CA GLY A 704 -29.78 11.00 -8.92
C GLY A 704 -30.66 12.20 -9.31
N ALA A 705 -30.69 13.27 -8.54
CA ALA A 705 -31.57 14.43 -8.70
C ALA A 705 -30.89 15.51 -9.55
N ALA A 706 -29.60 15.32 -9.87
CA ALA A 706 -28.79 16.38 -10.44
C ALA A 706 -28.80 16.44 -11.98
N PHE A 707 -29.13 15.34 -12.66
CA PHE A 707 -29.16 15.25 -14.12
C PHE A 707 -30.13 14.15 -14.55
N ASP A 708 -30.48 14.11 -15.84
CA ASP A 708 -31.35 13.08 -16.40
C ASP A 708 -30.52 11.86 -16.85
N GLU A 709 -30.61 10.76 -16.10
CA GLU A 709 -29.89 9.51 -16.40
C GLU A 709 -30.30 8.91 -17.75
N ALA A 710 -31.55 9.07 -18.19
CA ALA A 710 -32.01 8.59 -19.50
C ALA A 710 -31.41 9.43 -20.63
N ALA A 711 -31.31 10.76 -20.42
CA ALA A 711 -30.63 11.64 -21.36
C ALA A 711 -29.12 11.36 -21.44
N LEU A 712 -28.47 11.02 -20.32
CA LEU A 712 -27.09 10.56 -20.31
C LEU A 712 -26.94 9.25 -21.11
N ALA A 713 -27.80 8.25 -20.86
CA ALA A 713 -27.76 6.98 -21.56
C ALA A 713 -27.92 7.15 -23.07
N ALA A 714 -28.89 7.95 -23.53
CA ALA A 714 -29.10 8.22 -24.95
C ALA A 714 -27.86 8.86 -25.62
N ARG A 715 -27.16 9.76 -24.92
CA ARG A 715 -25.92 10.37 -25.42
C ARG A 715 -24.76 9.38 -25.43
N VAL A 716 -24.61 8.59 -24.36
CA VAL A 716 -23.59 7.53 -24.23
C VAL A 716 -23.73 6.49 -25.35
N ASP A 717 -24.97 6.13 -25.70
CA ASP A 717 -25.27 5.18 -26.77
C ASP A 717 -25.01 5.75 -28.17
N ALA A 718 -25.05 7.08 -28.31
CA ALA A 718 -24.68 7.77 -29.55
C ALA A 718 -23.17 7.93 -29.75
N LEU A 719 -22.35 7.66 -28.72
CA LEU A 719 -20.89 7.74 -28.84
C LEU A 719 -20.36 6.62 -29.76
N PRO A 720 -19.32 6.91 -30.58
CA PRO A 720 -18.64 5.87 -31.35
C PRO A 720 -18.11 4.76 -30.45
N VAL A 721 -18.30 3.49 -30.85
CA VAL A 721 -17.71 2.33 -30.15
C VAL A 721 -16.28 2.13 -30.68
N PRO A 722 -15.25 2.21 -29.82
CA PRO A 722 -13.86 2.03 -30.26
C PRO A 722 -13.57 0.59 -30.72
N ALA A 723 -12.60 0.43 -31.61
CA ALA A 723 -12.13 -0.88 -32.05
C ALA A 723 -11.40 -1.61 -30.91
N THR A 724 -11.61 -2.93 -30.80
CA THR A 724 -11.06 -3.76 -29.71
C THR A 724 -10.16 -4.88 -30.22
N HIS A 725 -9.74 -4.81 -31.49
CA HIS A 725 -8.91 -5.82 -32.11
C HIS A 725 -7.48 -5.78 -31.56
N LEU A 726 -6.92 -6.97 -31.33
CA LEU A 726 -5.54 -7.14 -30.90
C LEU A 726 -4.71 -7.70 -32.05
N ASP A 727 -3.46 -7.26 -32.12
CA ASP A 727 -2.45 -7.80 -33.02
C ASP A 727 -1.87 -9.12 -32.51
N ALA A 728 -0.88 -9.64 -33.25
CA ALA A 728 -0.04 -10.76 -32.86
C ALA A 728 1.04 -10.33 -31.84
N ALA A 729 0.63 -9.62 -30.80
CA ALA A 729 1.47 -9.11 -29.73
C ALA A 729 0.62 -8.88 -28.47
N PRO A 730 1.24 -8.88 -27.27
CA PRO A 730 0.54 -8.44 -26.06
C PRO A 730 0.26 -6.93 -26.13
N PHE A 731 -0.86 -6.52 -25.55
CA PHE A 731 -1.20 -5.14 -25.25
C PHE A 731 -1.04 -4.91 -23.75
N ASP A 732 -0.13 -4.01 -23.40
CA ASP A 732 0.39 -3.85 -22.04
C ASP A 732 -0.15 -2.57 -21.40
N MET A 733 -0.90 -2.72 -20.31
CA MET A 733 -1.54 -1.63 -19.57
C MET A 733 -1.04 -1.58 -18.13
N LEU A 734 -0.41 -0.48 -17.74
CA LEU A 734 -0.07 -0.22 -16.35
C LEU A 734 -1.15 0.66 -15.72
N VAL A 735 -1.80 0.19 -14.67
CA VAL A 735 -2.74 0.99 -13.86
C VAL A 735 -2.05 1.37 -12.55
N THR A 736 -1.97 2.66 -12.26
CA THR A 736 -1.32 3.16 -11.04
C THR A 736 -2.29 3.92 -10.16
N GLY A 737 -2.10 3.86 -8.85
CA GLY A 737 -2.88 4.68 -7.94
C GLY A 737 -2.59 4.41 -6.46
N VAL A 738 -3.49 4.86 -5.60
CA VAL A 738 -3.33 4.77 -4.15
C VAL A 738 -4.05 3.55 -3.58
N GLY A 739 -3.41 2.85 -2.64
CA GLY A 739 -3.99 1.70 -1.92
C GLY A 739 -5.36 2.02 -1.31
N GLY A 740 -6.33 1.13 -1.55
CA GLY A 740 -7.70 1.29 -1.07
C GLY A 740 -8.63 2.14 -1.93
N THR A 741 -8.20 2.61 -3.11
CA THR A 741 -9.02 3.41 -4.05
C THR A 741 -9.64 2.61 -5.20
N GLY A 742 -9.29 1.31 -5.36
CA GLY A 742 -9.86 0.44 -6.40
C GLY A 742 -8.96 0.17 -7.62
N VAL A 743 -7.66 0.47 -7.55
CA VAL A 743 -6.68 0.18 -8.62
C VAL A 743 -6.68 -1.30 -9.03
N VAL A 744 -6.57 -2.21 -8.06
CA VAL A 744 -6.64 -3.67 -8.28
C VAL A 744 -7.97 -4.07 -8.92
N THR A 745 -9.06 -3.41 -8.56
CA THR A 745 -10.38 -3.67 -9.17
C THR A 745 -10.39 -3.33 -10.65
N VAL A 746 -9.77 -2.22 -11.07
CA VAL A 746 -9.64 -1.86 -12.48
C VAL A 746 -8.89 -2.95 -13.25
N GLY A 747 -7.74 -3.42 -12.73
CA GLY A 747 -6.96 -4.49 -13.37
C GLY A 747 -7.72 -5.83 -13.48
N ALA A 748 -8.45 -6.20 -12.41
CA ALA A 748 -9.30 -7.39 -12.40
C ALA A 748 -10.46 -7.30 -13.40
N LEU A 749 -11.11 -6.14 -13.54
CA LEU A 749 -12.21 -5.94 -14.48
C LEU A 749 -11.74 -6.05 -15.93
N ILE A 750 -10.61 -5.42 -16.28
CA ILE A 750 -10.03 -5.50 -17.63
C ILE A 750 -9.68 -6.94 -17.98
N SER A 751 -9.01 -7.65 -17.06
CA SER A 751 -8.55 -9.02 -17.29
C SER A 751 -9.71 -10.01 -17.40
N MET A 752 -10.74 -9.84 -16.56
CA MET A 752 -11.95 -10.66 -16.64
C MET A 752 -12.74 -10.37 -17.92
N ALA A 753 -12.85 -9.11 -18.34
CA ALA A 753 -13.50 -8.77 -19.61
C ALA A 753 -12.78 -9.43 -20.79
N ALA A 754 -11.44 -9.36 -20.84
CA ALA A 754 -10.67 -10.05 -21.87
C ALA A 754 -10.91 -11.57 -21.86
N HIS A 755 -10.90 -12.20 -20.67
CA HIS A 755 -11.18 -13.63 -20.53
C HIS A 755 -12.58 -14.01 -21.05
N LEU A 756 -13.60 -13.23 -20.71
CA LEU A 756 -15.00 -13.48 -21.09
C LEU A 756 -15.21 -13.49 -22.61
N GLU A 757 -14.46 -12.69 -23.36
CA GLU A 757 -14.58 -12.62 -24.83
C GLU A 757 -13.55 -13.49 -25.57
N GLY A 758 -12.90 -14.43 -24.86
CA GLY A 758 -12.00 -15.42 -25.44
C GLY A 758 -10.56 -14.94 -25.65
N LYS A 759 -10.20 -13.75 -25.18
CA LYS A 759 -8.80 -13.30 -25.15
C LYS A 759 -8.06 -13.89 -23.96
N SER A 760 -6.74 -13.89 -24.05
CA SER A 760 -5.85 -14.25 -22.95
C SER A 760 -5.53 -13.02 -22.14
N ALA A 761 -5.50 -13.15 -20.83
CA ALA A 761 -5.11 -12.06 -19.95
C ALA A 761 -4.22 -12.55 -18.81
N SER A 762 -3.31 -11.68 -18.39
CA SER A 762 -2.60 -11.79 -17.12
C SER A 762 -2.61 -10.46 -16.39
N VAL A 763 -2.77 -10.50 -15.07
CA VAL A 763 -2.69 -9.35 -14.17
C VAL A 763 -1.71 -9.63 -13.06
N LEU A 764 -0.90 -8.66 -12.67
CA LEU A 764 -0.05 -8.72 -11.47
C LEU A 764 -0.27 -7.45 -10.66
N ASP A 765 -0.63 -7.60 -9.39
CA ASP A 765 -0.93 -6.49 -8.50
C ASP A 765 0.16 -6.33 -7.44
N PHE A 766 0.97 -5.28 -7.54
CA PHE A 766 1.90 -4.91 -6.48
C PHE A 766 1.30 -3.85 -5.57
N MET A 767 1.06 -4.25 -4.33
CA MET A 767 0.64 -3.35 -3.26
C MET A 767 1.86 -3.04 -2.39
N GLY A 768 2.22 -1.76 -2.24
CA GLY A 768 3.31 -1.38 -1.33
C GLY A 768 3.01 -1.76 0.14
N PHE A 769 3.98 -1.54 1.03
CA PHE A 769 3.90 -1.92 2.45
C PHE A 769 2.62 -1.46 3.17
N ALA A 770 2.03 -0.31 2.79
CA ALA A 770 0.77 0.16 3.36
C ALA A 770 -0.45 -0.27 2.53
N GLN A 771 -1.40 -0.94 3.17
CA GLN A 771 -2.68 -1.30 2.55
C GLN A 771 -3.50 -0.09 2.05
N LYS A 772 -3.34 1.07 2.70
CA LYS A 772 -4.01 2.33 2.31
C LYS A 772 -3.01 3.46 2.29
N GLY A 773 -3.14 4.37 1.33
CA GLY A 773 -2.27 5.54 1.22
C GLY A 773 -0.91 5.28 0.56
N GLY A 774 -0.47 4.01 0.46
CA GLY A 774 0.71 3.60 -0.31
C GLY A 774 0.46 3.53 -1.82
N SER A 775 1.54 3.43 -2.59
CA SER A 775 1.47 3.19 -4.03
C SER A 775 0.98 1.77 -4.36
N VAL A 776 0.19 1.67 -5.43
CA VAL A 776 -0.24 0.41 -6.04
C VAL A 776 0.01 0.48 -7.54
N LEU A 777 0.61 -0.57 -8.08
CA LEU A 777 0.84 -0.76 -9.50
C LEU A 777 0.17 -2.08 -9.92
N SER A 778 -0.76 -2.02 -10.87
CA SER A 778 -1.44 -3.19 -11.45
C SER A 778 -1.01 -3.32 -12.90
N PHE A 779 -0.31 -4.40 -13.21
CA PHE A 779 0.25 -4.72 -14.52
C PHE A 779 -0.73 -5.63 -15.25
N VAL A 780 -1.44 -5.11 -16.24
CA VAL A 780 -2.45 -5.83 -17.00
C VAL A 780 -1.94 -6.08 -18.41
N ARG A 781 -1.89 -7.34 -18.83
CA ARG A 781 -1.47 -7.73 -20.18
C ARG A 781 -2.59 -8.51 -20.84
N ILE A 782 -2.90 -8.16 -22.08
CA ILE A 782 -3.96 -8.80 -22.86
C ILE A 782 -3.38 -9.27 -24.19
N ALA A 783 -3.75 -10.46 -24.63
CA ALA A 783 -3.37 -10.95 -25.95
C ALA A 783 -4.51 -11.71 -26.62
N SER A 784 -4.41 -11.83 -27.94
CA SER A 784 -5.31 -12.67 -28.74
C SER A 784 -5.23 -14.15 -28.39
N SER A 785 -4.12 -14.62 -27.82
CA SER A 785 -3.91 -16.03 -27.43
C SER A 785 -2.76 -16.15 -26.41
N ASP A 786 -2.71 -17.27 -25.67
CA ASP A 786 -1.79 -17.46 -24.54
C ASP A 786 -0.30 -17.40 -24.96
N ARG A 787 0.04 -17.81 -26.19
CA ARG A 787 1.41 -17.81 -26.73
C ARG A 787 2.11 -16.44 -26.76
N TRP A 788 1.36 -15.35 -26.64
CA TRP A 788 1.90 -13.99 -26.66
C TRP A 788 2.12 -13.41 -25.26
N LEU A 789 1.63 -14.09 -24.22
CA LEU A 789 1.80 -13.69 -22.83
C LEU A 789 2.96 -14.49 -22.21
N ASN A 790 4.14 -13.86 -22.18
CA ASN A 790 5.34 -14.45 -21.58
C ASN A 790 5.40 -14.12 -20.07
N GLN A 791 6.02 -13.00 -19.71
CA GLN A 791 6.13 -12.54 -18.32
C GLN A 791 4.85 -11.83 -17.85
N VAL A 792 4.60 -11.77 -16.54
CA VAL A 792 3.39 -11.07 -16.02
C VAL A 792 3.63 -9.58 -15.74
N ARG A 793 4.88 -9.18 -15.43
CA ARG A 793 5.24 -7.79 -15.16
C ARG A 793 5.52 -7.03 -16.46
N ILE A 794 4.97 -5.82 -16.58
CA ILE A 794 5.36 -4.88 -17.64
C ILE A 794 6.68 -4.23 -17.23
N ASP A 795 7.68 -4.41 -18.06
CA ASP A 795 9.06 -3.98 -17.86
C ASP A 795 9.33 -2.67 -18.62
N THR A 796 10.59 -2.27 -18.64
CA THR A 796 11.04 -1.03 -19.26
C THR A 796 10.57 -0.85 -20.70
N GLN A 797 9.96 0.31 -20.99
CA GLN A 797 9.46 0.73 -22.31
C GLN A 797 8.51 -0.28 -22.99
N GLN A 798 7.73 -1.04 -22.20
CA GLN A 798 6.77 -2.02 -22.72
C GLN A 798 5.31 -1.57 -22.69
N ALA A 799 4.91 -0.65 -21.80
CA ALA A 799 3.51 -0.29 -21.67
C ALA A 799 2.99 0.37 -22.95
N ASP A 800 1.86 -0.06 -23.48
CA ASP A 800 1.13 0.68 -24.50
C ASP A 800 0.27 1.78 -23.86
N VAL A 801 -0.21 1.54 -22.62
CA VAL A 801 -1.02 2.49 -21.86
C VAL A 801 -0.58 2.57 -20.40
N LEU A 802 -0.43 3.78 -19.88
CA LEU A 802 -0.36 4.08 -18.45
C LEU A 802 -1.64 4.79 -18.01
N LEU A 803 -2.48 4.08 -17.26
CA LEU A 803 -3.67 4.63 -16.61
C LEU A 803 -3.31 5.11 -15.20
N ALA A 804 -2.95 6.38 -15.09
CA ALA A 804 -2.54 7.02 -13.85
C ALA A 804 -3.75 7.55 -13.06
N CYS A 805 -4.34 6.72 -12.20
CA CYS A 805 -5.42 7.12 -11.30
C CYS A 805 -4.95 8.05 -10.15
N ASP A 806 -3.63 8.16 -9.94
CA ASP A 806 -2.96 9.14 -9.06
C ASP A 806 -1.71 9.70 -9.75
N MET A 807 -1.56 11.02 -9.79
CA MET A 807 -0.40 11.67 -10.45
C MET A 807 0.95 11.30 -9.82
N VAL A 808 1.00 11.18 -8.48
CA VAL A 808 2.27 10.92 -7.79
C VAL A 808 2.78 9.52 -8.10
N VAL A 809 1.90 8.52 -8.10
CA VAL A 809 2.29 7.15 -8.50
C VAL A 809 2.53 7.06 -10.01
N GLY A 810 1.71 7.71 -10.84
CA GLY A 810 1.90 7.73 -12.30
C GLY A 810 3.23 8.36 -12.75
N ALA A 811 3.72 9.35 -12.02
CA ALA A 811 5.00 10.01 -12.28
C ALA A 811 6.19 9.40 -11.51
N SER A 812 6.01 8.27 -10.80
CA SER A 812 7.11 7.60 -10.12
C SER A 812 8.07 6.97 -11.11
N ALA A 813 9.33 6.78 -10.72
CA ALA A 813 10.33 6.15 -11.58
C ALA A 813 9.91 4.72 -12.01
N GLU A 814 9.28 4.00 -11.09
CA GLU A 814 8.80 2.64 -11.31
C GLU A 814 7.71 2.58 -12.38
N ALA A 815 6.84 3.59 -12.47
CA ALA A 815 5.81 3.68 -13.50
C ALA A 815 6.37 4.23 -14.82
N LEU A 816 7.09 5.35 -14.78
CA LEU A 816 7.59 6.02 -15.98
C LEU A 816 8.63 5.20 -16.75
N GLN A 817 9.40 4.32 -16.10
CA GLN A 817 10.30 3.43 -16.85
C GLN A 817 9.56 2.51 -17.83
N THR A 818 8.27 2.21 -17.59
CA THR A 818 7.46 1.34 -18.47
C THR A 818 6.97 2.05 -19.72
N VAL A 819 6.98 3.39 -19.71
CA VAL A 819 6.52 4.26 -20.79
C VAL A 819 7.61 4.33 -21.87
N ARG A 820 7.18 4.19 -23.12
CA ARG A 820 8.00 4.39 -24.33
C ARG A 820 7.60 5.69 -25.00
N HIS A 821 8.58 6.56 -25.19
CA HIS A 821 8.42 7.88 -25.79
C HIS A 821 7.80 7.77 -27.20
N GLU A 822 6.84 8.65 -27.49
CA GLU A 822 6.07 8.72 -28.74
C GLU A 822 5.35 7.41 -29.14
N ARG A 823 5.12 6.51 -28.18
CA ARG A 823 4.34 5.29 -28.41
C ARG A 823 3.28 5.06 -27.33
N SER A 824 3.68 5.08 -26.06
CA SER A 824 2.78 4.81 -24.94
C SER A 824 1.83 5.97 -24.71
N ARG A 825 0.55 5.68 -24.46
CA ARG A 825 -0.45 6.69 -24.08
C ARG A 825 -0.56 6.78 -22.57
N ILE A 826 -0.58 7.99 -22.02
CA ILE A 826 -0.84 8.23 -20.61
C ILE A 826 -2.24 8.82 -20.47
N VAL A 827 -3.07 8.21 -19.63
CA VAL A 827 -4.33 8.80 -19.18
C VAL A 827 -4.18 9.13 -17.71
N VAL A 828 -4.14 10.41 -17.37
CA VAL A 828 -3.86 10.88 -16.03
C VAL A 828 -5.07 11.52 -15.37
N ASN A 829 -5.30 11.13 -14.13
CA ASN A 829 -6.24 11.79 -13.25
C ASN A 829 -5.59 13.01 -12.59
N THR A 830 -6.05 14.22 -12.91
CA THR A 830 -5.41 15.47 -12.47
C THR A 830 -5.77 15.88 -11.05
N HIS A 831 -6.58 15.09 -10.34
CA HIS A 831 -6.98 15.41 -8.99
C HIS A 831 -5.81 15.38 -8.00
N ARG A 832 -5.68 16.45 -7.20
CA ARG A 832 -4.59 16.64 -6.24
C ARG A 832 -4.84 15.84 -4.94
N ILE A 833 -4.64 14.52 -4.98
CA ILE A 833 -4.81 13.65 -3.82
C ILE A 833 -3.68 13.91 -2.79
N PRO A 834 -3.97 14.32 -1.54
CA PRO A 834 -2.95 14.60 -0.54
C PRO A 834 -2.09 13.37 -0.20
N ASN A 835 -0.79 13.56 0.06
CA ASN A 835 0.11 12.52 0.59
C ASN A 835 0.49 12.82 2.05
N ALA A 836 1.32 11.95 2.64
CA ALA A 836 1.71 12.02 4.06
C ALA A 836 2.34 13.37 4.46
N SER A 837 3.03 14.07 3.54
CA SER A 837 3.67 15.35 3.86
C SER A 837 2.67 16.44 4.24
N PHE A 838 1.42 16.38 3.77
CA PHE A 838 0.37 17.35 4.15
C PHE A 838 -0.08 17.25 5.60
N VAL A 839 0.23 16.13 6.26
CA VAL A 839 -0.10 15.90 7.68
C VAL A 839 0.87 16.67 8.58
N GLN A 840 2.17 16.63 8.26
CA GLN A 840 3.23 17.29 9.02
C GLN A 840 3.47 18.74 8.56
N ASN A 841 3.35 19.01 7.26
CA ASN A 841 3.58 20.32 6.68
C ASN A 841 2.29 20.88 6.05
N PRO A 842 1.69 21.95 6.63
CA PRO A 842 0.49 22.57 6.06
C PRO A 842 0.70 23.23 4.70
N ASP A 843 1.95 23.57 4.35
CA ASP A 843 2.32 24.22 3.10
C ASP A 843 2.88 23.22 2.06
N ALA A 844 2.82 21.92 2.33
CA ALA A 844 3.23 20.88 1.37
C ALA A 844 2.59 21.11 -0.01
N ASN A 845 3.34 20.89 -1.07
CA ASN A 845 2.87 21.00 -2.44
C ASN A 845 3.14 19.68 -3.17
N LEU A 846 2.18 19.24 -4.00
CA LEU A 846 2.36 18.07 -4.86
C LEU A 846 3.12 18.41 -6.13
N HIS A 847 3.30 19.70 -6.45
CA HIS A 847 3.91 20.15 -7.70
C HIS A 847 3.23 19.47 -8.91
N ALA A 848 1.89 19.54 -8.95
CA ALA A 848 1.07 18.80 -9.91
C ALA A 848 1.46 19.09 -11.36
N ASP A 849 1.79 20.34 -11.69
CA ASP A 849 2.19 20.73 -13.03
C ASP A 849 3.55 20.10 -13.40
N ALA A 850 4.50 20.05 -12.47
CA ALA A 850 5.78 19.36 -12.64
C ALA A 850 5.62 17.83 -12.74
N LEU A 851 4.66 17.22 -12.03
CA LEU A 851 4.30 15.80 -12.19
C LEU A 851 3.73 15.52 -13.59
N LEU A 852 2.84 16.39 -14.08
CA LEU A 852 2.28 16.31 -15.43
C LEU A 852 3.36 16.52 -16.50
N GLU A 853 4.29 17.45 -16.27
CA GLU A 853 5.45 17.67 -17.14
C GLU A 853 6.32 16.42 -17.25
N LYS A 854 6.61 15.73 -16.13
CA LYS A 854 7.36 14.46 -16.17
C LYS A 854 6.66 13.40 -17.02
N MET A 855 5.37 13.22 -16.83
CA MET A 855 4.58 12.27 -17.62
C MET A 855 4.56 12.66 -19.11
N ARG A 856 4.38 13.96 -19.41
CA ARG A 856 4.43 14.48 -20.78
C ARG A 856 5.79 14.29 -21.43
N HIS A 857 6.88 14.53 -20.69
CA HIS A 857 8.25 14.28 -21.16
C HIS A 857 8.48 12.79 -21.47
N ALA A 858 8.03 11.90 -20.58
CA ALA A 858 8.18 10.46 -20.77
C ALA A 858 7.42 9.94 -22.00
N ALA A 859 6.18 10.40 -22.22
CA ALA A 859 5.33 9.90 -23.31
C ALA A 859 5.44 10.68 -24.63
N GLY A 860 5.74 11.97 -24.59
CA GLY A 860 5.64 12.91 -25.71
C GLY A 860 4.39 13.79 -25.67
N ASP A 861 4.45 15.00 -26.24
CA ASP A 861 3.43 16.05 -26.11
C ASP A 861 2.02 15.66 -26.60
N GLY A 862 1.92 14.76 -27.58
CA GLY A 862 0.65 14.26 -28.12
C GLY A 862 0.13 12.96 -27.51
N TYR A 863 0.76 12.47 -26.42
CA TYR A 863 0.50 11.14 -25.87
C TYR A 863 -0.11 11.15 -24.47
N LEU A 864 -0.42 12.33 -23.93
CA LEU A 864 -1.04 12.50 -22.62
C LEU A 864 -2.48 13.02 -22.75
N SER A 865 -3.43 12.30 -22.16
CA SER A 865 -4.81 12.72 -21.96
C SER A 865 -5.09 12.87 -20.47
N SER A 866 -5.93 13.83 -20.08
CA SER A 866 -6.20 14.13 -18.68
C SER A 866 -7.68 14.30 -18.38
N CYS A 867 -8.11 13.92 -17.17
CA CYS A 867 -9.42 14.31 -16.63
C CYS A 867 -9.34 14.42 -15.09
N ASP A 868 -10.19 15.25 -14.47
CA ASP A 868 -10.34 15.26 -13.01
C ASP A 868 -11.46 14.30 -12.60
N ALA A 869 -11.10 13.02 -12.49
CA ALA A 869 -12.08 11.96 -12.29
C ALA A 869 -12.77 12.02 -10.91
N GLN A 870 -12.09 12.48 -9.86
CA GLN A 870 -12.71 12.65 -8.54
C GLN A 870 -13.67 13.82 -8.55
N ALA A 871 -13.35 14.94 -9.21
CA ALA A 871 -14.28 16.06 -9.32
C ALA A 871 -15.55 15.63 -10.08
N LEU A 872 -15.40 14.89 -11.19
CA LEU A 872 -16.55 14.35 -11.94
C LEU A 872 -17.35 13.33 -11.12
N ALA A 873 -16.68 12.39 -10.44
CA ALA A 873 -17.36 11.43 -9.58
C ALA A 873 -18.11 12.13 -8.44
N ALA A 874 -17.49 13.09 -7.74
CA ALA A 874 -18.15 13.85 -6.69
C ALA A 874 -19.35 14.65 -7.22
N LYS A 875 -19.22 15.25 -8.42
CA LYS A 875 -20.28 16.01 -9.11
C LYS A 875 -21.48 15.12 -9.45
N PHE A 876 -21.25 13.99 -10.14
CA PHE A 876 -22.33 13.18 -10.71
C PHE A 876 -22.77 11.97 -9.87
N LEU A 877 -21.90 11.44 -9.00
CA LEU A 877 -22.19 10.27 -8.15
C LEU A 877 -22.37 10.65 -6.67
N GLY A 878 -21.99 11.86 -6.28
CA GLY A 878 -22.03 12.35 -4.89
C GLY A 878 -20.86 11.91 -4.02
N ASP A 879 -19.98 11.07 -4.53
CA ASP A 879 -18.75 10.65 -3.87
C ASP A 879 -17.61 10.42 -4.86
N SER A 880 -16.38 10.32 -4.35
CA SER A 880 -15.19 10.10 -5.17
C SER A 880 -14.82 8.62 -5.36
N ILE A 881 -15.60 7.67 -4.81
CA ILE A 881 -15.27 6.23 -4.85
C ILE A 881 -15.32 5.69 -6.28
N GLY A 882 -16.21 6.23 -7.12
CA GLY A 882 -16.34 5.84 -8.53
C GLY A 882 -15.22 6.35 -9.46
N ALA A 883 -14.28 7.18 -8.98
CA ALA A 883 -13.31 7.88 -9.83
C ALA A 883 -12.44 6.94 -10.69
N ASN A 884 -11.97 5.82 -10.13
CA ASN A 884 -11.11 4.89 -10.89
C ASN A 884 -11.89 4.12 -11.98
N ILE A 885 -13.18 3.86 -11.78
CA ILE A 885 -14.05 3.25 -12.80
C ILE A 885 -14.43 4.28 -13.87
N LEU A 886 -14.57 5.55 -13.50
CA LEU A 886 -14.72 6.66 -14.44
C LEU A 886 -13.47 6.80 -15.31
N MET A 887 -12.26 6.77 -14.73
CA MET A 887 -11.00 6.74 -15.48
C MET A 887 -10.94 5.56 -16.46
N LEU A 888 -11.40 4.37 -16.04
CA LEU A 888 -11.48 3.20 -16.92
C LEU A 888 -12.45 3.45 -18.11
N GLY A 889 -13.61 4.05 -17.87
CA GLY A 889 -14.56 4.42 -18.94
C GLY A 889 -14.00 5.48 -19.90
N TYR A 890 -13.27 6.45 -19.37
CA TYR A 890 -12.56 7.47 -20.15
C TYR A 890 -11.51 6.84 -21.07
N ALA A 891 -10.63 5.99 -20.52
CA ALA A 891 -9.62 5.28 -21.29
C ALA A 891 -10.24 4.31 -22.32
N TRP A 892 -11.32 3.62 -21.97
CA TRP A 892 -12.03 2.73 -22.89
C TRP A 892 -12.57 3.50 -24.10
N GLN A 893 -13.21 4.66 -23.88
CA GLN A 893 -13.78 5.47 -24.96
C GLN A 893 -12.72 6.06 -25.90
N LEU A 894 -11.49 6.27 -25.42
CA LEU A 894 -10.33 6.63 -26.25
C LEU A 894 -9.75 5.45 -27.04
N GLY A 895 -10.30 4.24 -26.92
CA GLY A 895 -9.79 3.04 -27.58
C GLY A 895 -8.53 2.47 -26.93
N LEU A 896 -8.25 2.82 -25.67
CA LEU A 896 -7.03 2.43 -24.95
C LEU A 896 -7.22 1.17 -24.08
N VAL A 897 -8.42 0.57 -24.09
CA VAL A 897 -8.72 -0.68 -23.38
C VAL A 897 -9.29 -1.66 -24.41
N PRO A 898 -8.50 -2.63 -24.91
CA PRO A 898 -8.88 -3.42 -26.08
C PRO A 898 -9.80 -4.59 -25.69
N VAL A 899 -10.96 -4.30 -25.10
CA VAL A 899 -12.03 -5.27 -24.78
C VAL A 899 -13.39 -4.70 -25.14
N SER A 900 -14.34 -5.55 -25.52
CA SER A 900 -15.68 -5.12 -25.91
C SER A 900 -16.46 -4.48 -24.75
N LEU A 901 -17.39 -3.58 -25.10
CA LEU A 901 -18.30 -2.98 -24.12
C LEU A 901 -19.12 -4.03 -23.38
N ALA A 902 -19.60 -5.05 -24.12
CA ALA A 902 -20.38 -6.15 -23.56
C ALA A 902 -19.58 -6.94 -22.51
N ALA A 903 -18.32 -7.28 -22.82
CA ALA A 903 -17.45 -7.96 -21.87
C ALA A 903 -17.14 -7.11 -20.63
N MET A 904 -16.90 -5.81 -20.81
CA MET A 904 -16.66 -4.88 -19.70
C MET A 904 -17.89 -4.75 -18.78
N MET A 905 -19.09 -4.59 -19.35
CA MET A 905 -20.33 -4.54 -18.56
C MET A 905 -20.55 -5.86 -17.81
N ARG A 906 -20.27 -7.00 -18.43
CA ARG A 906 -20.38 -8.31 -17.79
C ARG A 906 -19.36 -8.50 -16.67
N ALA A 907 -18.13 -8.04 -16.84
CA ALA A 907 -17.11 -8.06 -15.79
C ALA A 907 -17.53 -7.22 -14.57
N ILE A 908 -18.11 -6.04 -14.78
CA ILE A 908 -18.65 -5.18 -13.72
C ILE A 908 -19.79 -5.89 -12.95
N GLU A 909 -20.65 -6.61 -13.65
CA GLU A 909 -21.72 -7.41 -13.02
C GLU A 909 -21.16 -8.57 -12.19
N LEU A 910 -20.21 -9.33 -12.74
CA LEU A 910 -19.58 -10.47 -12.05
C LEU A 910 -18.86 -10.04 -10.77
N ASN A 911 -18.22 -8.86 -10.77
CA ASN A 911 -17.58 -8.31 -9.59
C ASN A 911 -18.56 -8.08 -8.43
N ASN A 912 -19.87 -7.92 -8.70
CA ASN A 912 -20.96 -7.92 -7.72
C ASN A 912 -20.80 -6.89 -6.58
N VAL A 913 -20.21 -5.74 -6.86
CA VAL A 913 -20.04 -4.62 -5.91
C VAL A 913 -20.60 -3.37 -6.54
N ALA A 914 -21.61 -2.76 -5.90
CA ALA A 914 -22.22 -1.49 -6.31
C ALA A 914 -22.46 -1.38 -7.83
N VAL A 915 -23.00 -2.45 -8.44
CA VAL A 915 -23.07 -2.62 -9.91
C VAL A 915 -23.70 -1.40 -10.62
N PRO A 916 -24.85 -0.84 -10.17
CA PRO A 916 -25.45 0.31 -10.83
C PRO A 916 -24.53 1.54 -10.84
N MET A 917 -23.91 1.84 -9.70
CA MET A 917 -22.98 2.97 -9.55
C MET A 917 -21.75 2.81 -10.44
N ASN A 918 -21.18 1.59 -10.52
CA ASN A 918 -19.99 1.34 -11.36
C ASN A 918 -20.31 1.44 -12.86
N LYS A 919 -21.48 0.96 -13.30
CA LYS A 919 -21.93 1.14 -14.68
C LYS A 919 -22.14 2.62 -15.03
N LEU A 920 -22.74 3.38 -14.11
CA LEU A 920 -22.92 4.82 -14.27
C LEU A 920 -21.58 5.57 -14.31
N ALA A 921 -20.66 5.28 -13.39
CA ALA A 921 -19.31 5.85 -13.36
C ALA A 921 -18.55 5.61 -14.66
N PHE A 922 -18.59 4.38 -15.18
CA PHE A 922 -17.99 4.02 -16.46
C PHE A 922 -18.61 4.81 -17.62
N SER A 923 -19.94 4.97 -17.63
CA SER A 923 -20.66 5.72 -18.67
C SER A 923 -20.34 7.23 -18.63
N ILE A 924 -20.22 7.82 -17.45
CA ILE A 924 -19.77 9.21 -17.28
C ILE A 924 -18.34 9.37 -17.81
N GLY A 925 -17.46 8.40 -17.51
CA GLY A 925 -16.10 8.38 -18.04
C GLY A 925 -16.06 8.38 -19.56
N ARG A 926 -16.91 7.57 -20.19
CA ARG A 926 -17.08 7.57 -21.65
C ARG A 926 -17.52 8.94 -22.16
N MET A 927 -18.53 9.55 -21.56
CA MET A 927 -18.96 10.90 -21.95
C MET A 927 -17.87 11.96 -21.76
N ALA A 928 -17.10 11.91 -20.69
CA ALA A 928 -16.01 12.86 -20.46
C ALA A 928 -14.93 12.80 -21.54
N ALA A 929 -14.70 11.63 -22.16
CA ALA A 929 -13.78 11.47 -23.28
C ALA A 929 -14.42 11.79 -24.65
N GLY A 930 -15.69 11.41 -24.85
CA GLY A 930 -16.36 11.47 -26.16
C GLY A 930 -17.18 12.74 -26.43
N ASP A 931 -17.76 13.36 -25.40
CA ASP A 931 -18.61 14.56 -25.47
C ASP A 931 -18.62 15.32 -24.12
N ALA A 932 -17.47 15.90 -23.75
CA ALA A 932 -17.31 16.64 -22.49
C ALA A 932 -18.29 17.84 -22.40
N ALA A 933 -18.50 18.56 -23.51
CA ALA A 933 -19.43 19.68 -23.56
C ALA A 933 -20.88 19.25 -23.30
N GLY A 934 -21.29 18.09 -23.83
CA GLY A 934 -22.59 17.50 -23.55
C GLY A 934 -22.75 17.05 -22.09
N LEU A 935 -21.69 16.52 -21.49
CA LEU A 935 -21.69 16.17 -20.06
C LEU A 935 -21.87 17.41 -19.17
N ASP A 936 -21.23 18.53 -19.51
CA ASP A 936 -21.43 19.79 -18.79
C ASP A 936 -22.82 20.40 -19.04
N ALA A 937 -23.35 20.29 -20.26
CA ALA A 937 -24.70 20.73 -20.57
C ALA A 937 -25.76 19.95 -19.76
N LEU A 938 -25.59 18.63 -19.59
CA LEU A 938 -26.48 17.79 -18.77
C LEU A 938 -26.51 18.25 -17.30
N TRP A 939 -25.37 18.68 -16.78
CA TRP A 939 -25.29 19.24 -15.42
C TRP A 939 -26.00 20.59 -15.32
N ASN A 940 -25.64 21.51 -16.23
CA ASN A 940 -26.12 22.89 -16.22
C ASN A 940 -27.65 22.98 -16.45
N ALA A 941 -28.24 22.04 -17.20
CA ALA A 941 -29.68 22.00 -17.46
C ALA A 941 -30.56 21.89 -16.19
N ARG A 942 -30.00 21.39 -15.07
CA ARG A 942 -30.69 21.30 -13.78
C ARG A 942 -30.03 22.11 -12.65
N HIS A 943 -28.89 22.74 -12.93
CA HIS A 943 -28.10 23.51 -11.96
C HIS A 943 -27.82 24.91 -12.50
N THR A 944 -28.73 25.85 -12.29
CA THR A 944 -28.36 27.28 -12.29
C THR A 944 -27.55 27.56 -11.03
N VAL A 945 -26.22 27.54 -11.14
CA VAL A 945 -25.32 27.91 -10.03
C VAL A 945 -24.46 29.09 -10.45
N ALA A 946 -24.59 30.18 -9.70
CA ALA A 946 -23.65 31.28 -9.69
C ALA A 946 -22.31 30.77 -9.14
N VAL A 947 -21.32 30.61 -10.02
CA VAL A 947 -19.94 30.33 -9.62
C VAL A 947 -19.38 31.63 -9.04
N HIS A 948 -19.15 31.67 -7.73
CA HIS A 948 -18.27 32.69 -7.16
C HIS A 948 -16.84 32.36 -7.57
N ALA A 949 -16.40 32.94 -8.68
CA ALA A 949 -15.02 32.88 -9.15
C ALA A 949 -14.09 33.50 -8.09
N ALA A 950 -12.87 32.93 -7.96
CA ALA A 950 -11.81 33.58 -7.22
C ALA A 950 -11.49 34.94 -7.87
N PRO A 951 -11.12 35.98 -7.11
CA PRO A 951 -10.72 37.26 -7.70
C PRO A 951 -9.51 37.03 -8.62
N GLU A 952 -9.68 37.23 -9.93
CA GLU A 952 -8.68 36.98 -10.97
C GLU A 952 -7.70 38.15 -11.07
N THR A 953 -8.14 39.37 -10.75
CA THR A 953 -7.32 40.57 -10.82
C THR A 953 -6.85 41.08 -9.45
N LEU A 954 -5.74 41.82 -9.42
CA LEU A 954 -5.24 42.47 -8.21
C LEU A 954 -6.26 43.47 -7.63
N ALA A 955 -7.02 44.16 -8.50
CA ALA A 955 -8.06 45.09 -8.09
C ALA A 955 -9.24 44.37 -7.39
N GLU A 956 -9.67 43.23 -7.93
CA GLU A 956 -10.71 42.39 -7.30
C GLU A 956 -10.25 41.82 -5.96
N LEU A 957 -8.99 41.41 -5.85
CA LEU A 957 -8.42 40.95 -4.57
C LEU A 957 -8.50 42.06 -3.51
N ILE A 958 -8.06 43.26 -3.86
CA ILE A 958 -8.08 44.42 -2.96
C ILE A 958 -9.52 44.75 -2.56
N ALA A 959 -10.44 44.84 -3.53
CA ALA A 959 -11.86 45.12 -3.28
C ALA A 959 -12.52 44.07 -2.38
N ASP A 960 -12.25 42.77 -2.59
CA ASP A 960 -12.73 41.70 -1.71
C ASP A 960 -12.18 41.86 -0.28
N ARG A 961 -10.90 42.23 -0.12
CA ARG A 961 -10.31 42.46 1.22
C ARG A 961 -10.91 43.67 1.90
N GLU A 962 -11.14 44.76 1.18
CA GLU A 962 -11.79 45.98 1.70
C GLU A 962 -13.21 45.68 2.18
N ALA A 963 -14.03 45.01 1.36
CA ALA A 963 -15.39 44.64 1.73
C ALA A 963 -15.43 43.76 2.99
N ARG A 964 -14.48 42.82 3.11
CA ARG A 964 -14.35 41.97 4.31
C ARG A 964 -13.89 42.74 5.54
N LEU A 965 -12.98 43.70 5.39
CA LEU A 965 -12.51 44.56 6.50
C LEU A 965 -13.61 45.50 6.98
N ASP A 966 -14.43 46.01 6.07
CA ASP A 966 -15.60 46.81 6.42
C ASP A 966 -16.59 45.99 7.25
N ALA A 967 -16.91 44.78 6.79
CA ALA A 967 -17.75 43.83 7.55
C ALA A 967 -17.13 43.43 8.90
N TYR A 968 -15.80 43.33 8.97
CA TYR A 968 -15.05 42.97 10.19
C TYR A 968 -15.08 44.06 11.26
N GLY A 969 -14.76 45.31 10.90
CA GLY A 969 -14.56 46.39 11.86
C GLY A 969 -14.78 47.81 11.35
N GLY A 970 -15.28 47.97 10.12
CA GLY A 970 -15.63 49.25 9.50
C GLY A 970 -14.50 50.02 8.83
N ALA A 971 -14.82 51.22 8.32
CA ALA A 971 -13.96 52.08 7.49
C ALA A 971 -12.52 52.28 7.99
N ARG A 972 -12.30 52.37 9.31
CA ARG A 972 -10.95 52.54 9.89
C ARG A 972 -9.97 51.44 9.48
N TYR A 973 -10.44 50.19 9.38
CA TYR A 973 -9.59 49.07 8.94
C TYR A 973 -9.33 49.10 7.44
N VAL A 974 -10.33 49.52 6.66
CA VAL A 974 -10.23 49.70 5.20
C VAL A 974 -9.20 50.78 4.87
N GLU A 975 -9.29 51.95 5.51
CA GLU A 975 -8.35 53.06 5.33
C GLU A 975 -6.91 52.65 5.66
N ARG A 976 -6.71 51.99 6.81
CA ARG A 976 -5.39 51.51 7.24
C ARG A 976 -4.82 50.48 6.25
N TYR A 977 -5.63 49.53 5.81
CA TYR A 977 -5.25 48.54 4.81
C TYR A 977 -4.85 49.21 3.48
N ARG A 978 -5.67 50.14 3.00
CA ARG A 978 -5.46 50.86 1.76
C ARG A 978 -4.17 51.66 1.77
N ALA A 979 -3.84 52.31 2.89
CA ALA A 979 -2.62 53.10 3.02
C ALA A 979 -1.36 52.27 2.71
N LEU A 980 -1.23 51.07 3.31
CA LEU A 980 -0.07 50.20 3.09
C LEU A 980 -0.09 49.55 1.70
N VAL A 981 -1.26 49.15 1.19
CA VAL A 981 -1.38 48.59 -0.17
C VAL A 981 -1.02 49.63 -1.23
N ASN A 982 -1.48 50.88 -1.09
CA ASN A 982 -1.09 51.96 -2.01
C ASN A 982 0.43 52.23 -1.97
N ALA A 983 1.05 52.15 -0.78
CA ALA A 983 2.50 52.28 -0.65
C ALA A 983 3.26 51.15 -1.37
N ALA A 984 2.72 49.92 -1.36
CA ALA A 984 3.27 48.80 -2.13
C ALA A 984 3.04 49.00 -3.65
N GLN A 985 1.85 49.44 -4.07
CA GLN A 985 1.54 49.73 -5.47
C GLN A 985 2.48 50.79 -6.06
N ALA A 986 2.86 51.79 -5.27
CA ALA A 986 3.79 52.84 -5.68
C ALA A 986 5.21 52.31 -6.02
N LYS A 987 5.54 51.06 -5.66
CA LYS A 987 6.81 50.41 -6.05
C LYS A 987 6.77 49.74 -7.43
N GLY A 988 5.59 49.63 -8.05
CA GLY A 988 5.45 49.07 -9.40
C GLY A 988 5.65 47.55 -9.48
N ASP A 989 5.53 46.84 -8.37
CA ASP A 989 5.64 45.37 -8.30
C ASP A 989 4.28 44.76 -7.87
N ASP A 990 3.64 44.06 -8.80
CA ASP A 990 2.35 43.40 -8.59
C ASP A 990 2.44 42.21 -7.61
N ALA A 991 3.56 41.48 -7.61
CA ALA A 991 3.79 40.37 -6.69
C ALA A 991 3.92 40.90 -5.25
N LEU A 992 4.66 41.99 -5.07
CA LEU A 992 4.76 42.68 -3.79
C LEU A 992 3.40 43.19 -3.32
N THR A 993 2.65 43.87 -4.20
CA THR A 993 1.33 44.39 -3.84
C THR A 993 0.39 43.26 -3.43
N ARG A 994 0.38 42.14 -4.18
CA ARG A 994 -0.44 40.96 -3.85
C ARG A 994 -0.05 40.35 -2.51
N ALA A 995 1.24 40.24 -2.22
CA ALA A 995 1.75 39.74 -0.95
C ALA A 995 1.28 40.62 0.23
N VAL A 996 1.43 41.94 0.11
CA VAL A 996 0.99 42.91 1.13
C VAL A 996 -0.54 42.89 1.28
N ALA A 997 -1.27 42.95 0.18
CA ALA A 997 -2.73 42.91 0.15
C ALA A 997 -3.29 41.66 0.82
N THR A 998 -2.61 40.52 0.70
CA THR A 998 -3.04 39.25 1.30
C THR A 998 -2.62 39.14 2.76
N THR A 999 -1.35 39.40 3.07
CA THR A 999 -0.79 39.21 4.41
C THR A 999 -1.31 40.26 5.38
N PHE A 1000 -1.34 41.54 4.98
CA PHE A 1000 -1.78 42.62 5.87
C PHE A 1000 -3.27 42.51 6.21
N TYR A 1001 -4.11 42.12 5.24
CA TYR A 1001 -5.51 41.80 5.50
C TYR A 1001 -5.65 40.78 6.64
N ARG A 1002 -4.85 39.69 6.62
CA ARG A 1002 -4.91 38.66 7.66
C ARG A 1002 -4.44 39.15 9.02
N LEU A 1003 -3.43 40.03 9.05
CA LEU A 1003 -2.94 40.63 10.30
C LEU A 1003 -3.94 41.63 10.90
N LEU A 1004 -4.75 42.30 10.07
CA LEU A 1004 -5.81 43.20 10.52
C LEU A 1004 -7.09 42.46 10.94
N ALA A 1005 -7.54 41.49 10.12
CA ALA A 1005 -8.76 40.71 10.31
C ALA A 1005 -8.52 39.45 11.15
N VAL A 1006 -8.01 39.63 12.37
CA VAL A 1006 -7.74 38.50 13.27
C VAL A 1006 -9.02 37.78 13.65
N LYS A 1007 -8.94 36.45 13.72
CA LYS A 1007 -10.06 35.57 14.12
C LYS A 1007 -10.23 35.59 15.65
N ASP A 1008 -10.59 36.75 16.17
CA ASP A 1008 -10.91 36.95 17.57
C ASP A 1008 -12.32 36.45 17.93
N GLU A 1009 -12.68 36.55 19.21
CA GLU A 1009 -13.94 36.04 19.74
C GLU A 1009 -15.16 36.63 19.02
N TYR A 1010 -15.10 37.92 18.66
CA TYR A 1010 -16.15 38.61 17.92
C TYR A 1010 -16.25 38.13 16.47
N GLU A 1011 -15.12 37.96 15.77
CA GLU A 1011 -15.10 37.52 14.38
C GLU A 1011 -15.46 36.04 14.24
N VAL A 1012 -14.99 35.17 15.14
CA VAL A 1012 -15.40 33.77 15.18
C VAL A 1012 -16.91 33.65 15.40
N ALA A 1013 -17.48 34.47 16.29
CA ALA A 1013 -18.91 34.52 16.51
C ALA A 1013 -19.69 34.98 15.27
N ARG A 1014 -19.19 36.01 14.57
CA ARG A 1014 -19.77 36.49 13.31
C ARG A 1014 -19.76 35.40 12.25
N LEU A 1015 -18.64 34.70 12.07
CA LEU A 1015 -18.49 33.64 11.07
C LEU A 1015 -19.33 32.38 11.37
N TYR A 1016 -19.67 32.13 12.63
CA TYR A 1016 -20.59 31.05 13.01
C TYR A 1016 -22.07 31.42 12.92
N THR A 1017 -22.37 32.71 12.80
CA THR A 1017 -23.73 33.24 12.63
C THR A 1017 -24.00 33.73 11.21
N ASP A 1018 -22.99 33.69 10.34
CA ASP A 1018 -23.09 33.95 8.92
C ASP A 1018 -23.94 32.87 8.23
N ASP A 1019 -24.83 33.28 7.32
CA ASP A 1019 -25.69 32.35 6.57
C ASP A 1019 -24.86 31.40 5.71
N ALA A 1020 -23.67 31.82 5.24
CA ALA A 1020 -22.77 30.97 4.48
C ALA A 1020 -22.38 29.68 5.23
N PHE A 1021 -22.21 29.74 6.55
CA PHE A 1021 -21.89 28.57 7.36
C PHE A 1021 -23.06 27.56 7.41
N ARG A 1022 -24.31 28.05 7.50
CA ARG A 1022 -25.50 27.19 7.46
C ARG A 1022 -25.65 26.52 6.10
N THR A 1023 -25.51 27.29 5.03
CA THR A 1023 -25.53 26.79 3.66
C THR A 1023 -24.47 25.71 3.43
N ALA A 1024 -23.25 25.90 3.95
CA ALA A 1024 -22.19 24.90 3.84
C ALA A 1024 -22.53 23.58 4.56
N LEU A 1025 -23.19 23.64 5.72
CA LEU A 1025 -23.68 22.45 6.42
C LEU A 1025 -24.82 21.75 5.65
N GLU A 1026 -25.80 22.51 5.14
CA GLU A 1026 -26.93 21.98 4.37
C GLU A 1026 -26.53 21.46 2.98
N ALA A 1027 -25.38 21.89 2.46
CA ALA A 1027 -24.77 21.34 1.26
C ALA A 1027 -24.20 19.94 1.50
N GLN A 1028 -23.70 19.66 2.71
CA GLN A 1028 -23.02 18.40 3.04
C GLN A 1028 -23.92 17.38 3.78
N PHE A 1029 -24.89 17.84 4.57
CA PHE A 1029 -25.75 17.01 5.41
C PHE A 1029 -27.23 17.16 5.04
N GLU A 1030 -28.03 16.12 5.30
CA GLU A 1030 -29.47 16.13 5.03
C GLU A 1030 -30.23 16.93 6.11
N GLY A 1031 -31.13 17.81 5.67
CA GLY A 1031 -31.99 18.61 6.54
C GLY A 1031 -31.35 19.92 7.04
N VAL A 1032 -32.09 20.64 7.89
CA VAL A 1032 -31.71 21.98 8.39
C VAL A 1032 -30.91 21.86 9.70
N PRO A 1033 -29.72 22.48 9.82
CA PRO A 1033 -28.88 22.41 11.01
C PRO A 1033 -29.58 23.02 12.24
N GLY A 1034 -29.56 22.32 13.37
CA GLY A 1034 -30.25 22.72 14.60
C GLY A 1034 -31.72 22.28 14.68
N GLN A 1035 -32.29 21.77 13.58
CA GLN A 1035 -33.63 21.17 13.55
C GLN A 1035 -33.54 19.66 13.25
N ALA A 1036 -32.96 19.30 12.11
CA ALA A 1036 -32.80 17.91 11.68
C ALA A 1036 -31.67 17.19 12.44
N TYR A 1037 -30.61 17.92 12.79
CA TYR A 1037 -29.45 17.40 13.52
C TYR A 1037 -28.86 18.47 14.46
N ARG A 1038 -28.14 18.01 15.49
CA ARG A 1038 -27.58 18.88 16.53
C ARG A 1038 -26.18 19.36 16.14
N VAL A 1039 -25.94 20.64 16.32
CA VAL A 1039 -24.64 21.29 16.10
C VAL A 1039 -24.01 21.63 17.45
N LYS A 1040 -22.77 21.18 17.64
CA LYS A 1040 -21.96 21.48 18.84
C LYS A 1040 -20.63 22.11 18.45
N PHE A 1041 -20.19 23.10 19.21
CA PHE A 1041 -18.97 23.87 18.95
C PHE A 1041 -17.83 23.40 19.84
N ASN A 1042 -16.65 23.16 19.27
CA ASN A 1042 -15.46 22.74 20.00
C ASN A 1042 -14.56 23.97 20.25
N LEU A 1043 -14.60 24.54 21.45
CA LEU A 1043 -13.98 25.82 21.77
C LEU A 1043 -13.11 25.74 23.03
N ALA A 1044 -12.12 26.61 23.16
CA ALA A 1044 -11.35 26.81 24.40
C ALA A 1044 -11.41 28.28 24.83
N PRO A 1045 -12.51 28.74 25.48
CA PRO A 1045 -12.64 30.14 25.91
C PRO A 1045 -11.53 30.50 26.92
N PRO A 1046 -10.82 31.64 26.76
CA PRO A 1046 -9.68 32.00 27.61
C PRO A 1046 -9.98 32.06 29.12
N THR A 1047 -11.22 32.38 29.49
CA THR A 1047 -11.66 32.48 30.90
C THR A 1047 -11.93 31.13 31.55
N VAL A 1048 -12.12 30.07 30.76
CA VAL A 1048 -12.55 28.72 31.21
C VAL A 1048 -11.47 27.67 30.97
N ALA A 1049 -10.76 27.76 29.85
CA ALA A 1049 -9.71 26.83 29.45
C ALA A 1049 -8.34 27.37 29.85
N LYS A 1050 -7.92 27.10 31.08
CA LYS A 1050 -6.56 27.40 31.57
C LYS A 1050 -5.60 26.26 31.25
N ALA A 1051 -4.32 26.58 31.10
CA ALA A 1051 -3.25 25.57 31.00
C ALA A 1051 -3.20 24.70 32.27
N GLY A 1052 -2.79 23.44 32.12
CA GLY A 1052 -2.62 22.53 33.25
C GLY A 1052 -1.45 22.95 34.15
N ARG A 1053 -1.49 22.52 35.43
CA ARG A 1053 -0.40 22.78 36.40
C ARG A 1053 0.93 22.11 36.04
N ASP A 1054 0.87 21.13 35.14
CA ASP A 1054 1.97 20.38 34.55
C ASP A 1054 2.55 21.03 33.28
N GLY A 1055 2.05 22.20 32.88
CA GLY A 1055 2.43 22.88 31.64
C GLY A 1055 1.68 22.38 30.41
N SER A 1056 0.67 21.51 30.56
CA SER A 1056 -0.15 21.03 29.43
C SER A 1056 -0.99 22.15 28.80
N ALA A 1057 -1.14 22.10 27.47
CA ALA A 1057 -1.90 23.10 26.72
C ALA A 1057 -3.39 23.14 27.12
N PRO A 1058 -4.07 24.29 27.00
CA PRO A 1058 -5.49 24.40 27.30
C PRO A 1058 -6.34 23.44 26.45
N LYS A 1059 -7.25 22.70 27.09
CA LYS A 1059 -8.13 21.74 26.41
C LYS A 1059 -9.42 22.40 25.90
N LYS A 1060 -9.84 22.02 24.69
CA LYS A 1060 -11.15 22.41 24.15
C LYS A 1060 -12.29 21.69 24.88
N ARG A 1061 -13.42 22.37 25.00
CA ARG A 1061 -14.68 21.86 25.54
C ARG A 1061 -15.76 21.92 24.45
N VAL A 1062 -16.77 21.07 24.59
CA VAL A 1062 -17.90 20.99 23.66
C VAL A 1062 -19.05 21.83 24.21
N PHE A 1063 -19.54 22.77 23.40
CA PHE A 1063 -20.69 23.61 23.70
C PHE A 1063 -21.86 23.28 22.79
N GLY A 1064 -23.08 23.23 23.33
CA GLY A 1064 -24.27 22.87 22.56
C GLY A 1064 -24.76 23.98 21.62
N GLN A 1065 -25.85 23.69 20.91
CA GLN A 1065 -26.48 24.62 19.95
C GLN A 1065 -26.93 25.96 20.56
N TRP A 1066 -27.10 26.02 21.88
CA TRP A 1066 -27.39 27.26 22.62
C TRP A 1066 -26.31 28.33 22.46
N MET A 1067 -25.11 27.97 21.99
CA MET A 1067 -24.04 28.92 21.71
C MET A 1067 -24.33 29.82 20.49
N TRP A 1068 -25.18 29.41 19.54
CA TRP A 1068 -25.52 30.25 18.39
C TRP A 1068 -26.14 31.61 18.74
N PRO A 1069 -27.17 31.71 19.58
CA PRO A 1069 -27.69 33.01 20.00
C PRO A 1069 -26.64 33.84 20.77
N VAL A 1070 -25.75 33.19 21.54
CA VAL A 1070 -24.63 33.87 22.21
C VAL A 1070 -23.65 34.46 21.18
N PHE A 1071 -23.28 33.68 20.16
CA PHE A 1071 -22.49 34.20 19.04
C PHE A 1071 -23.20 35.34 18.30
N GLY A 1072 -24.53 35.27 18.14
CA GLY A 1072 -25.30 36.33 17.50
C GLY A 1072 -25.27 37.63 18.30
N MET A 1073 -25.35 37.54 19.63
CA MET A 1073 -25.18 38.70 20.51
C MET A 1073 -23.75 39.24 20.44
N LEU A 1074 -22.75 38.36 20.53
CA LEU A 1074 -21.34 38.74 20.51
C LEU A 1074 -20.95 39.42 19.19
N ALA A 1075 -21.44 38.91 18.05
CA ALA A 1075 -21.21 39.50 16.73
C ALA A 1075 -21.80 40.92 16.59
N ARG A 1076 -22.89 41.25 17.30
CA ARG A 1076 -23.53 42.58 17.30
C ARG A 1076 -22.76 43.62 18.12
N VAL A 1077 -22.06 43.19 19.18
CA VAL A 1077 -21.25 44.08 20.04
C VAL A 1077 -19.77 44.14 19.62
N ARG A 1078 -19.44 43.75 18.39
CA ARG A 1078 -18.07 43.77 17.84
C ARG A 1078 -17.40 45.15 17.86
N SER A 1079 -18.17 46.23 17.93
CA SER A 1079 -17.64 47.60 18.06
C SER A 1079 -16.88 47.83 19.37
N LEU A 1080 -17.06 46.96 20.38
CA LEU A 1080 -16.27 47.00 21.62
C LEU A 1080 -14.82 46.55 21.41
N ARG A 1081 -14.49 45.86 20.31
CA ARG A 1081 -13.14 45.35 20.00
C ARG A 1081 -12.08 46.45 20.12
N GLY A 1082 -11.04 46.19 20.91
CA GLY A 1082 -9.92 47.12 21.08
C GLY A 1082 -10.24 48.38 21.89
N THR A 1083 -11.47 48.54 22.38
CA THR A 1083 -11.83 49.61 23.31
C THR A 1083 -11.46 49.23 24.75
N TRP A 1084 -11.50 50.18 25.68
CA TRP A 1084 -11.25 49.90 27.10
C TRP A 1084 -12.28 48.93 27.72
N LEU A 1085 -13.46 48.81 27.10
CA LEU A 1085 -14.57 47.92 27.44
C LEU A 1085 -14.44 46.52 26.82
N ASP A 1086 -13.41 46.25 26.01
CA ASP A 1086 -13.16 44.93 25.43
C ASP A 1086 -12.72 43.93 26.53
N PRO A 1087 -13.55 42.93 26.90
CA PRO A 1087 -13.20 41.96 27.93
C PRO A 1087 -12.14 40.96 27.45
N PHE A 1088 -11.96 40.77 26.13
CA PHE A 1088 -10.99 39.84 25.54
C PHE A 1088 -9.68 40.53 25.15
N GLY A 1089 -9.74 41.84 24.86
CA GLY A 1089 -8.62 42.62 24.35
C GLY A 1089 -7.41 42.72 25.28
N ARG A 1090 -7.53 42.34 26.55
CA ARG A 1090 -6.43 42.39 27.54
C ARG A 1090 -5.56 41.13 27.57
N THR A 1091 -5.93 40.06 26.86
CA THR A 1091 -5.11 38.85 26.78
C THR A 1091 -3.80 39.11 26.05
N VAL A 1092 -2.77 38.31 26.36
CA VAL A 1092 -1.45 38.42 25.70
C VAL A 1092 -1.57 38.20 24.19
N GLU A 1093 -2.36 37.22 23.76
CA GLU A 1093 -2.60 36.95 22.33
C GLU A 1093 -3.23 38.15 21.61
N ARG A 1094 -4.28 38.77 22.17
CA ARG A 1094 -4.95 39.92 21.53
C ARG A 1094 -4.06 41.18 21.51
N ARG A 1095 -3.23 41.39 22.54
CA ARG A 1095 -2.24 42.50 22.56
C ARG A 1095 -1.15 42.28 21.51
N MET A 1096 -0.61 41.07 21.45
CA MET A 1096 0.39 40.66 20.46
C MET A 1096 -0.14 40.83 19.03
N GLU A 1097 -1.35 40.38 18.73
CA GLU A 1097 -1.94 40.47 17.39
C GLU A 1097 -2.08 41.91 16.88
N ARG A 1098 -2.53 42.84 17.74
CA ARG A 1098 -2.62 44.26 17.36
C ARG A 1098 -1.25 44.86 17.11
N ALA A 1099 -0.29 44.59 18.00
CA ALA A 1099 1.06 45.09 17.86
C ALA A 1099 1.82 44.45 16.68
N LEU A 1100 1.49 43.21 16.31
CA LEU A 1100 2.09 42.52 15.17
C LEU A 1100 1.72 43.18 13.84
N ALA A 1101 0.50 43.70 13.71
CA ALA A 1101 0.10 44.48 12.53
C ALA A 1101 0.91 45.78 12.43
N ASP A 1102 1.14 46.45 13.57
CA ASP A 1102 1.98 47.67 13.65
C ASP A 1102 3.45 47.36 13.32
N ASP A 1103 3.98 46.25 13.84
CA ASP A 1103 5.35 45.78 13.57
C ASP A 1103 5.53 45.46 12.07
N TYR A 1104 4.59 44.73 11.47
CA TYR A 1104 4.63 44.38 10.05
C TYR A 1104 4.61 45.61 9.14
N GLU A 1105 3.71 46.56 9.43
CA GLU A 1105 3.60 47.82 8.69
C GLU A 1105 4.92 48.61 8.79
N THR A 1106 5.51 48.71 9.99
CA THR A 1106 6.79 49.39 10.22
C THR A 1106 7.94 48.73 9.47
N THR A 1107 8.05 47.40 9.55
CA THR A 1107 9.09 46.64 8.85
C THR A 1107 8.96 46.81 7.32
N LEU A 1108 7.74 46.75 6.77
CA LEU A 1108 7.55 46.90 5.34
C LEU A 1108 7.80 48.30 4.82
N VAL A 1109 7.42 49.35 5.55
CA VAL A 1109 7.76 50.73 5.15
C VAL A 1109 9.28 50.91 5.08
N ARG A 1110 10.04 50.31 6.00
CA ARG A 1110 11.51 50.30 5.95
C ARG A 1110 12.02 49.49 4.75
N ALA A 1111 11.44 48.31 4.48
CA ALA A 1111 11.81 47.48 3.34
C ALA A 1111 11.53 48.18 2.00
N PHE A 1112 10.40 48.88 1.88
CA PHE A 1112 10.05 49.69 0.72
C PHE A 1112 11.06 50.82 0.48
N ALA A 1113 11.59 51.44 1.53
CA ALA A 1113 12.64 52.45 1.42
C ALA A 1113 13.99 51.87 0.98
N ALA A 1114 14.30 50.63 1.39
CA ALA A 1114 15.54 49.91 1.05
C ALA A 1114 15.43 49.06 -0.24
N MET A 1115 14.27 49.05 -0.91
CA MET A 1115 14.01 48.22 -2.08
C MET A 1115 14.79 48.73 -3.30
N THR A 1116 15.48 47.81 -3.96
CA THR A 1116 16.23 47.98 -5.21
C THR A 1116 15.86 46.85 -6.18
N ALA A 1117 16.23 46.98 -7.45
CA ALA A 1117 15.97 45.90 -8.43
C ALA A 1117 16.65 44.56 -8.05
N GLY A 1118 17.78 44.61 -7.34
CA GLY A 1118 18.54 43.40 -6.94
C GLY A 1118 17.99 42.68 -5.71
N ASN A 1119 17.12 43.31 -4.91
CA ASN A 1119 16.57 42.73 -3.67
C ASN A 1119 15.04 42.67 -3.64
N ALA A 1120 14.35 43.02 -4.74
CA ALA A 1120 12.90 43.02 -4.85
C ALA A 1120 12.27 41.67 -4.43
N ALA A 1121 12.85 40.54 -4.87
CA ALA A 1121 12.37 39.21 -4.49
C ALA A 1121 12.44 38.94 -2.98
N GLN A 1122 13.48 39.44 -2.29
CA GLN A 1122 13.60 39.33 -0.84
C GLN A 1122 12.58 40.19 -0.10
N VAL A 1123 12.24 41.37 -0.64
CA VAL A 1123 11.17 42.23 -0.11
C VAL A 1123 9.79 41.56 -0.25
N VAL A 1124 9.52 40.91 -1.39
CA VAL A 1124 8.31 40.09 -1.58
C VAL A 1124 8.27 38.93 -0.56
N GLN A 1125 9.38 38.20 -0.42
CA GLN A 1125 9.49 37.11 0.55
C GLN A 1125 9.25 37.59 1.99
N LEU A 1126 9.76 38.76 2.36
CA LEU A 1126 9.52 39.39 3.66
C LEU A 1126 8.04 39.76 3.84
N ALA A 1127 7.40 40.30 2.80
CA ALA A 1127 5.97 40.64 2.81
C ALA A 1127 5.06 39.41 2.94
N GLU A 1128 5.44 38.27 2.37
CA GLU A 1128 4.70 37.01 2.48
C GLU A 1128 4.92 36.27 3.80
N LEU A 1129 6.07 36.52 4.46
CA LEU A 1129 6.52 35.72 5.61
C LEU A 1129 5.49 35.62 6.73
N HIS A 1130 4.80 36.72 7.03
CA HIS A 1130 3.81 36.78 8.10
C HIS A 1130 2.51 36.01 7.78
N ALA A 1131 2.27 35.60 6.53
CA ALA A 1131 1.18 34.68 6.18
C ALA A 1131 1.34 33.28 6.82
N ARG A 1132 2.53 32.97 7.36
CA ARG A 1132 2.82 31.74 8.13
C ARG A 1132 2.44 31.86 9.61
N VAL A 1133 2.07 33.04 10.12
CA VAL A 1133 1.56 33.23 11.50
C VAL A 1133 0.10 32.73 11.59
N ARG A 1134 -0.07 31.41 11.54
CA ARG A 1134 -1.37 30.73 11.51
C ARG A 1134 -1.68 30.07 12.84
N GLY A 1135 -2.96 29.85 13.12
CA GLY A 1135 -3.43 29.07 14.27
C GLY A 1135 -4.01 29.95 15.36
N PHE A 1136 -4.08 29.42 16.58
CA PHE A 1136 -4.69 30.08 17.74
C PHE A 1136 -3.85 29.80 18.98
N GLY A 1137 -3.87 30.69 19.97
CA GLY A 1137 -3.14 30.56 21.23
C GLY A 1137 -1.67 30.15 21.04
N HIS A 1138 -1.24 29.12 21.77
CA HIS A 1138 0.13 28.61 21.74
C HIS A 1138 0.60 28.16 20.34
N VAL A 1139 -0.31 27.68 19.47
CA VAL A 1139 0.03 27.29 18.09
C VAL A 1139 0.42 28.53 17.26
N LYS A 1140 -0.30 29.64 17.44
CA LYS A 1140 0.00 30.91 16.75
C LYS A 1140 1.33 31.49 17.23
N VAL A 1141 1.54 31.51 18.55
CA VAL A 1141 2.80 32.02 19.15
C VAL A 1141 4.01 31.20 18.69
N ARG A 1142 3.88 29.86 18.61
CA ARG A 1142 4.93 28.99 18.05
C ARG A 1142 5.28 29.37 16.61
N ASN A 1143 4.26 29.52 15.76
CA ASN A 1143 4.46 29.89 14.36
C ASN A 1143 5.05 31.31 14.23
N LEU A 1144 4.64 32.24 15.10
CA LEU A 1144 5.20 33.59 15.18
C LEU A 1144 6.68 33.56 15.56
N ALA A 1145 7.10 32.71 16.50
CA ALA A 1145 8.51 32.59 16.88
C ALA A 1145 9.39 32.17 15.70
N GLY A 1146 8.92 31.22 14.88
CA GLY A 1146 9.59 30.82 13.64
C GLY A 1146 9.63 31.96 12.61
N VAL A 1147 8.51 32.67 12.43
CA VAL A 1147 8.41 33.82 11.52
C VAL A 1147 9.33 34.97 11.94
N LYS A 1148 9.35 35.36 13.22
CA LYS A 1148 10.21 36.45 13.70
C LYS A 1148 11.70 36.13 13.59
N ARG A 1149 12.09 34.84 13.65
CA ARG A 1149 13.48 34.43 13.38
C ARG A 1149 13.83 34.66 11.91
N ALA A 1150 13.02 34.15 10.99
CA ALA A 1150 13.21 34.34 9.55
C ALA A 1150 13.09 35.81 9.13
N GLU A 1151 12.25 36.60 9.79
CA GLU A 1151 12.09 38.04 9.53
C GLU A 1151 13.39 38.78 9.86
N ARG A 1152 14.03 38.46 10.99
CA ARG A 1152 15.32 39.06 11.37
C ARG A 1152 16.42 38.70 10.38
N GLU A 1153 16.47 37.44 9.95
CA GLU A 1153 17.46 36.99 8.95
C GLU A 1153 17.29 37.72 7.62
N LEU A 1154 16.07 37.83 7.10
CA LEU A 1154 15.77 38.57 5.86
C LEU A 1154 15.98 40.08 6.01
N ALA A 1155 15.61 40.66 7.14
CA ALA A 1155 15.81 42.08 7.42
C ALA A 1155 17.31 42.44 7.46
N LEU A 1156 18.15 41.58 8.07
CA LEU A 1156 19.60 41.73 8.05
C LEU A 1156 20.17 41.70 6.63
N GLN A 1157 19.68 40.79 5.76
CA GLN A 1157 20.09 40.73 4.36
C GLN A 1157 19.70 41.99 3.57
N LEU A 1158 18.57 42.61 3.94
CA LEU A 1158 18.07 43.86 3.34
C LEU A 1158 18.68 45.13 3.97
N GLY A 1159 19.51 45.00 5.01
CA GLY A 1159 20.10 46.14 5.72
C GLY A 1159 19.08 46.99 6.49
N ILE A 1160 17.99 46.39 6.96
CA ILE A 1160 16.93 47.06 7.73
C ILE A 1160 16.74 46.40 9.09
N ASP A 1161 16.21 47.15 10.06
CA ASP A 1161 15.81 46.60 11.35
C ASP A 1161 14.36 46.11 11.32
N ALA A 1162 14.14 44.81 11.61
CA ALA A 1162 12.82 44.24 11.79
C ALA A 1162 12.16 44.74 13.09
N ALA A 1163 10.94 45.26 13.02
CA ALA A 1163 10.21 45.72 14.19
C ALA A 1163 9.74 44.54 15.07
N THR A 1164 9.97 44.66 16.37
CA THR A 1164 9.44 43.74 17.39
C THR A 1164 9.01 44.57 18.60
N SER A 1165 7.72 44.85 18.69
CA SER A 1165 7.11 45.57 19.81
C SER A 1165 7.22 44.81 21.14
N ALA A 1166 7.12 45.54 22.26
CA ALA A 1166 7.17 44.95 23.60
C ALA A 1166 6.09 43.88 23.83
N ALA A 1167 4.90 44.04 23.24
CA ALA A 1167 3.82 43.06 23.35
C ALA A 1167 4.12 41.76 22.59
N VAL A 1168 4.74 41.86 21.40
CA VAL A 1168 5.19 40.69 20.65
C VAL A 1168 6.35 39.99 21.37
N GLN A 1169 7.32 40.76 21.87
CA GLN A 1169 8.44 40.22 22.64
C GLN A 1169 7.96 39.52 23.92
N HIS A 1170 7.02 40.10 24.66
CA HIS A 1170 6.40 39.48 25.83
C HIS A 1170 5.71 38.14 25.50
N ALA A 1171 4.97 38.05 24.39
CA ALA A 1171 4.33 36.80 23.97
C ALA A 1171 5.36 35.72 23.61
N LEU A 1172 6.47 36.09 22.98
CA LEU A 1172 7.59 35.19 22.68
C LEU A 1172 8.31 34.72 23.96
N ASP A 1173 8.45 35.60 24.95
CA ASP A 1173 9.14 35.28 26.20
C ASP A 1173 8.28 34.48 27.18
N GLU A 1174 6.96 34.70 27.23
CA GLU A 1174 6.03 33.81 27.96
C GLU A 1174 6.10 32.37 27.43
N MET A 1175 6.30 32.20 26.11
CA MET A 1175 6.50 30.88 25.52
C MET A 1175 7.85 30.24 25.90
N LYS A 1176 8.89 31.05 26.16
CA LYS A 1176 10.19 30.57 26.68
C LYS A 1176 10.13 30.24 28.19
N GLY A 1177 9.40 31.04 28.97
CA GLY A 1177 9.24 30.89 30.42
C GLY A 1177 8.28 29.77 30.83
N ALA A 1178 7.30 29.44 29.98
CA ALA A 1178 6.65 28.14 29.96
C ALA A 1178 7.65 27.12 29.38
N GLY A 1179 8.66 26.76 30.18
CA GLY A 1179 9.88 26.07 29.76
C GLY A 1179 9.62 25.05 28.67
N MET A 1180 10.30 25.22 27.51
CA MET A 1180 10.22 24.41 26.29
C MET A 1180 9.11 23.37 26.38
N LEU A 1181 7.91 23.68 25.86
CA LEU A 1181 6.84 22.70 25.64
C LEU A 1181 7.46 21.40 25.09
N LYS A 1182 7.66 20.46 26.01
CA LYS A 1182 8.39 19.21 25.82
C LYS A 1182 7.68 18.41 24.74
N GLY A 1183 8.37 18.11 23.64
CA GLY A 1183 7.95 17.06 22.69
C GLY A 1183 7.50 17.45 21.28
N ILE A 1184 7.86 18.61 20.72
CA ILE A 1184 7.69 18.84 19.26
C ILE A 1184 8.96 19.49 18.70
N PRO A 1185 9.78 18.77 17.91
CA PRO A 1185 10.99 19.34 17.32
C PRO A 1185 10.64 20.49 16.36
N VAL A 1186 11.47 21.52 16.39
CA VAL A 1186 11.48 22.59 15.38
C VAL A 1186 11.93 21.96 14.07
N VAL A 1187 11.10 22.02 13.04
CA VAL A 1187 11.45 21.64 11.66
C VAL A 1187 12.62 22.51 11.22
N VAL A 1188 13.83 21.94 11.25
CA VAL A 1188 14.96 22.44 10.48
C VAL A 1188 15.00 21.54 9.26
N ALA A 1189 14.59 22.09 8.11
CA ALA A 1189 14.86 21.43 6.84
C ALA A 1189 16.38 21.21 6.76
N LYS A 1190 16.80 19.94 6.66
CA LYS A 1190 18.14 19.60 6.19
C LYS A 1190 18.13 19.57 4.68
#